data_AF-A0A7J6DK32-F1
#
_entry.id   AF-A0A7J6DK32-F1
#
_cell.length_a   1.000
_cell.length_b   1.000
_cell.length_c   1.000
_cell.angle_alpha   90.00
_cell.angle_beta   90.00
_cell.angle_gamma   90.00
#
_symmetry.space_group_name_H-M   'P 1'
#
loop_
_entity.id
_entity.type
_entity.pdbx_description
1 polymer ?
#
loop_
_entity_poly.entity_id
_entity_poly.type
_entity_poly.pdbx_seq_one_letter_code
_entity_poly.pdbx_strand_id
1 'polypeptide(L)'
;MDNPILALTLVVLLFSKSVPVFGTIDILPISYNDVNRLEFSLNLEFLAAEFFLYGSLGYGLDRVDPQLAKGGPPPIGATRANLDNLTADIITQFGYQQVGNIRAIANTVRGFPRPLLDISSAVFARTIDIAFGRDIRPPFNPYGNSINFLIASYYMPYTVLTGYVEANPNLSGSTFKALVAGLLGVKAGQDGVIRALLYQRRDTRVEPYNITVGEFTNRISELRNTLGRGGVKEEGLINVTTSLGVGGIRVSTGNVLSANIDSLSYGRTPAEILRIVYGTGNERRPGAFFPNGANGLDSSSTDTSPEATPAASSSSPRAHSSATNFDSPSSVSGPDRDYDLYAHDLQHEHDLHQTVASKYRESIMDNPILALTLVVLLFSKSVPVFGTIDILPISYNDVNRLEFSLNLEFLAAEFFLYGSLGYGLDRVDPQLAKGGPPPIGATRANLDNLTADIITQFGYQQVGNIRAIANTVRGFPRPLLDISSAVFARTIDIAFGRDIRPPFNPYGNSINFLIASYYMPYTVLTGYVEANPNLSGSTFKALVAGLLGVKAGQDGVIRALLYQRRDTRVEPYNITVGEFTNRISELRNTLGRGGVKEEGLINVTTSLGVGGIRVSTGNVLSANIDSLSYGRTPAEILRIVYGTGNERRPGAFFPNGANGRIATILSA
;
A
#
# COMPACT_ATOMS: atom_id res chain seq x y z
N MET A 1 56.38 47.85 -2.46
CA MET A 1 56.64 47.92 -1.00
C MET A 1 55.41 48.50 -0.33
N ASP A 2 54.27 47.83 -0.42
CA ASP A 2 53.92 46.53 0.18
C ASP A 2 53.48 46.68 1.63
N ASN A 3 52.22 46.27 1.81
CA ASN A 3 51.58 45.75 3.02
C ASN A 3 50.74 46.71 3.87
N PRO A 4 49.41 46.58 3.75
CA PRO A 4 48.55 46.56 4.93
C PRO A 4 47.56 45.38 4.85
N ILE A 5 48.05 44.16 4.94
CA ILE A 5 47.26 42.95 5.23
C ILE A 5 47.79 42.39 6.56
N LEU A 6 47.60 43.16 7.63
CA LEU A 6 47.75 42.67 9.01
C LEU A 6 47.00 43.52 10.06
N ALA A 7 46.06 44.37 9.63
CA ALA A 7 45.20 45.16 10.51
C ALA A 7 43.70 45.01 10.19
N LEU A 8 43.30 43.88 9.57
CA LEU A 8 41.90 43.55 9.27
C LEU A 8 41.47 42.18 9.80
N THR A 9 42.09 41.71 10.89
CA THR A 9 41.73 40.43 11.54
C THR A 9 41.37 40.59 13.02
N LEU A 10 41.27 41.82 13.55
CA LEU A 10 40.99 42.01 14.99
C LEU A 10 39.96 43.10 15.36
N VAL A 11 39.15 43.59 14.41
CA VAL A 11 38.08 44.58 14.72
C VAL A 11 36.69 44.17 14.22
N VAL A 12 36.54 43.05 13.50
CA VAL A 12 35.21 42.55 13.08
C VAL A 12 34.60 41.53 14.08
N LEU A 13 35.31 41.16 15.15
CA LEU A 13 34.85 40.18 16.14
C LEU A 13 34.15 40.76 17.38
N LEU A 14 33.96 42.08 17.48
CA LEU A 14 33.21 42.69 18.58
C LEU A 14 32.34 43.83 18.03
N PHE A 15 31.03 43.73 18.26
CA PHE A 15 29.93 44.65 17.86
C PHE A 15 29.26 44.42 16.50
N SER A 16 28.31 43.47 16.43
CA SER A 16 26.91 43.85 16.18
C SER A 16 25.95 42.71 16.56
N LYS A 17 25.15 42.96 17.59
CA LYS A 17 23.83 42.35 17.71
C LYS A 17 22.95 43.07 16.68
N SER A 18 22.27 42.34 15.79
CA SER A 18 20.81 42.40 15.56
C SER A 18 20.42 41.93 14.14
N VAL A 19 19.30 41.20 14.12
CA VAL A 19 18.40 40.84 13.01
C VAL A 19 18.73 39.54 12.25
N PRO A 20 17.87 38.49 12.38
CA PRO A 20 17.94 37.32 11.51
C PRO A 20 17.40 37.72 10.13
N VAL A 21 18.28 37.70 9.12
CA VAL A 21 17.86 37.66 7.73
C VAL A 21 17.26 36.26 7.50
N PHE A 22 15.98 36.23 7.15
CA PHE A 22 15.27 35.03 6.75
C PHE A 22 16.06 34.31 5.67
N GLY A 23 16.52 33.11 6.00
CA GLY A 23 17.10 32.19 5.02
C GLY A 23 16.06 31.91 3.93
N THR A 24 16.47 32.17 2.70
CA THR A 24 15.87 31.62 1.49
C THR A 24 15.59 30.14 1.71
N ILE A 25 14.33 29.75 1.55
CA ILE A 25 13.89 28.36 1.49
C ILE A 25 14.72 27.71 0.37
N ASP A 26 15.57 26.74 0.72
CA ASP A 26 16.12 25.81 -0.27
C ASP A 26 14.94 25.03 -0.86
N ILE A 27 14.40 25.55 -1.96
CA ILE A 27 13.46 24.84 -2.80
C ILE A 27 14.31 23.76 -3.50
N LEU A 28 14.46 22.60 -2.85
CA LEU A 28 14.94 21.40 -3.53
C LEU A 28 14.11 21.27 -4.82
N PRO A 29 14.73 21.07 -6.00
CA PRO A 29 13.98 20.95 -7.24
C PRO A 29 12.97 19.84 -7.05
N ILE A 30 11.68 20.18 -7.21
CA ILE A 30 10.60 19.21 -7.17
C ILE A 30 11.00 18.09 -8.15
N SER A 31 11.15 16.86 -7.64
CA SER A 31 11.47 15.71 -8.49
C SER A 31 10.34 15.57 -9.51
N TYR A 32 10.62 15.89 -10.77
CA TYR A 32 9.66 15.77 -11.87
C TYR A 32 9.11 14.34 -11.95
N ASN A 33 9.92 13.34 -11.59
CA ASN A 33 9.50 11.96 -11.46
C ASN A 33 8.49 11.72 -10.32
N ASP A 34 8.65 12.39 -9.17
CA ASP A 34 7.71 12.28 -8.04
C ASP A 34 6.36 12.93 -8.41
N VAL A 35 6.40 14.06 -9.14
CA VAL A 35 5.20 14.72 -9.67
C VAL A 35 4.45 13.81 -10.63
N ASN A 36 5.13 13.25 -11.63
CA ASN A 36 4.49 12.40 -12.64
C ASN A 36 3.81 11.18 -12.01
N ARG A 37 4.42 10.57 -10.99
CA ARG A 37 3.84 9.42 -10.26
C ARG A 37 2.55 9.80 -9.53
N LEU A 38 2.51 10.97 -8.90
CA LEU A 38 1.30 11.46 -8.22
C LEU A 38 0.22 11.91 -9.20
N GLU A 39 0.60 12.60 -10.27
CA GLU A 39 -0.35 13.03 -11.30
C GLU A 39 -1.02 11.82 -11.96
N PHE A 40 -0.28 10.75 -12.26
CA PHE A 40 -0.88 9.51 -12.73
C PHE A 40 -1.97 8.99 -11.76
N SER A 41 -1.69 8.99 -10.45
CA SER A 41 -2.63 8.48 -9.43
C SER A 41 -3.94 9.27 -9.39
N LEU A 42 -3.92 10.56 -9.75
CA LEU A 42 -5.09 11.42 -9.76
C LEU A 42 -6.20 10.90 -10.70
N ASN A 43 -5.85 10.20 -11.78
CA ASN A 43 -6.84 9.54 -12.64
C ASN A 43 -7.70 8.52 -11.88
N LEU A 44 -7.06 7.71 -11.03
CA LEU A 44 -7.72 6.65 -10.29
C LEU A 44 -8.55 7.21 -9.14
N GLU A 45 -8.08 8.30 -8.53
CA GLU A 45 -8.81 9.05 -7.52
C GLU A 45 -10.11 9.65 -8.07
N PHE A 46 -10.05 10.25 -9.26
CA PHE A 46 -11.26 10.72 -9.95
C PHE A 46 -12.24 9.57 -10.22
N LEU A 47 -11.74 8.45 -10.74
CA LEU A 47 -12.59 7.28 -11.02
C LEU A 47 -13.30 6.77 -9.76
N ALA A 48 -12.58 6.61 -8.66
CA ALA A 48 -13.14 6.18 -7.38
C ALA A 48 -14.12 7.23 -6.81
N ALA A 49 -13.78 8.53 -6.87
CA ALA A 49 -14.61 9.60 -6.36
C ALA A 49 -15.97 9.64 -7.06
N GLU A 50 -15.96 9.68 -8.40
CA GLU A 50 -17.20 9.72 -9.17
C GLU A 50 -18.05 8.48 -8.92
N PHE A 51 -17.45 7.29 -8.92
CA PHE A 51 -18.21 6.06 -8.71
C PHE A 51 -18.91 6.02 -7.33
N PHE A 52 -18.20 6.37 -6.25
CA PHE A 52 -18.77 6.33 -4.90
C PHE A 52 -19.76 7.48 -4.63
N LEU A 53 -19.47 8.69 -5.13
CA LEU A 53 -20.36 9.85 -4.98
C LEU A 53 -21.68 9.62 -5.74
N TYR A 54 -21.63 9.23 -7.01
CA TYR A 54 -22.84 8.93 -7.77
C TYR A 54 -23.58 7.74 -7.17
N GLY A 55 -22.88 6.65 -6.83
CA GLY A 55 -23.50 5.46 -6.26
C GLY A 55 -24.34 5.76 -5.03
N SER A 56 -23.87 6.60 -4.12
CA SER A 56 -24.59 6.90 -2.87
C SER A 56 -25.51 8.12 -2.96
N LEU A 57 -25.06 9.21 -3.58
CA LEU A 57 -25.76 10.51 -3.58
C LEU A 57 -26.55 10.79 -4.87
N GLY A 58 -26.17 10.14 -5.98
CA GLY A 58 -26.73 10.40 -7.31
C GLY A 58 -26.12 11.60 -8.03
N TYR A 59 -25.04 12.17 -7.51
CA TYR A 59 -24.28 13.26 -8.12
C TYR A 59 -22.80 13.18 -7.74
N GLY A 60 -21.93 13.74 -8.58
CA GLY A 60 -20.47 13.63 -8.45
C GLY A 60 -19.77 14.90 -7.96
N LEU A 61 -18.48 15.01 -8.32
CA LEU A 61 -17.62 16.13 -7.91
C LEU A 61 -18.16 17.49 -8.36
N ASP A 62 -18.88 17.56 -9.48
CA ASP A 62 -19.44 18.80 -10.02
C ASP A 62 -20.40 19.50 -9.04
N ARG A 63 -21.00 18.76 -8.12
CA ARG A 63 -21.86 19.30 -7.06
C ARG A 63 -21.19 19.31 -5.69
N VAL A 64 -20.30 18.35 -5.41
CA VAL A 64 -19.64 18.23 -4.11
C VAL A 64 -18.51 19.25 -3.95
N ASP A 65 -17.63 19.34 -4.94
CA ASP A 65 -16.49 20.27 -4.97
C ASP A 65 -16.09 20.53 -6.44
N PRO A 66 -16.81 21.41 -7.16
CA PRO A 66 -16.62 21.62 -8.61
C PRO A 66 -15.23 22.17 -8.96
N GLN A 67 -14.55 22.80 -8.00
CA GLN A 67 -13.20 23.31 -8.21
C GLN A 67 -12.19 22.18 -8.44
N LEU A 68 -12.39 21.03 -7.79
CA LEU A 68 -11.53 19.86 -7.95
C LEU A 68 -11.71 19.16 -9.29
N ALA A 69 -12.88 19.27 -9.93
CA ALA A 69 -13.09 18.76 -11.29
C ALA A 69 -12.27 19.56 -12.34
N LYS A 70 -11.87 20.80 -12.01
CA LYS A 70 -11.09 21.70 -12.88
C LYS A 70 -11.67 21.82 -14.30
N GLY A 71 -13.00 21.85 -14.40
CA GLY A 71 -13.72 21.96 -15.68
C GLY A 71 -13.73 20.69 -16.54
N GLY A 72 -13.24 19.55 -16.03
CA GLY A 72 -13.31 18.27 -16.72
C GLY A 72 -14.74 17.78 -16.92
N PRO A 73 -15.04 17.00 -17.98
CA PRO A 73 -16.40 16.58 -18.30
C PRO A 73 -16.98 15.62 -17.25
N PRO A 74 -18.31 15.66 -17.00
CA PRO A 74 -18.98 14.71 -16.10
C PRO A 74 -18.86 13.27 -16.62
N PRO A 75 -18.86 12.28 -15.72
CA PRO A 75 -18.76 10.87 -16.10
C PRO A 75 -19.98 10.38 -16.89
N ILE A 76 -19.76 9.47 -17.83
CA ILE A 76 -20.80 8.80 -18.62
C ILE A 76 -21.47 7.72 -17.78
N GLY A 77 -22.80 7.67 -17.85
CA GLY A 77 -23.62 6.58 -17.27
C GLY A 77 -23.60 6.48 -15.75
N ALA A 78 -23.08 7.50 -15.08
CA ALA A 78 -23.10 7.60 -13.63
C ALA A 78 -24.53 7.73 -13.11
N THR A 79 -24.90 6.93 -12.12
CA THR A 79 -26.25 6.94 -11.57
C THR A 79 -26.26 6.58 -10.09
N ARG A 80 -27.37 6.89 -9.41
CA ARG A 80 -27.58 6.51 -8.02
C ARG A 80 -27.85 5.01 -7.92
N ALA A 81 -27.11 4.32 -7.07
CA ALA A 81 -27.35 2.91 -6.76
C ALA A 81 -28.49 2.75 -5.76
N ASN A 82 -29.20 1.63 -5.86
CA ASN A 82 -30.18 1.21 -4.86
C ASN A 82 -29.45 0.53 -3.68
N LEU A 83 -28.94 1.33 -2.75
CA LEU A 83 -28.17 0.85 -1.61
C LEU A 83 -29.04 0.75 -0.36
N ASP A 84 -28.83 -0.29 0.45
CA ASP A 84 -29.31 -0.32 1.83
C ASP A 84 -28.64 0.79 2.67
N ASN A 85 -29.24 1.14 3.81
CA ASN A 85 -28.78 2.26 4.64
C ASN A 85 -27.31 2.14 5.08
N LEU A 86 -26.86 0.93 5.41
CA LEU A 86 -25.48 0.72 5.87
C LEU A 86 -24.49 0.93 4.73
N THR A 87 -24.78 0.34 3.57
CA THR A 87 -23.92 0.42 2.39
C THR A 87 -23.93 1.84 1.83
N ALA A 88 -25.09 2.50 1.79
CA ALA A 88 -25.20 3.91 1.41
C ALA A 88 -24.29 4.80 2.27
N ASP A 89 -24.35 4.65 3.59
CA ASP A 89 -23.55 5.43 4.54
C ASP A 89 -22.04 5.17 4.36
N ILE A 90 -21.60 3.91 4.26
CA ILE A 90 -20.19 3.56 4.01
C ILE A 90 -19.70 4.13 2.66
N ILE A 91 -20.47 3.97 1.59
CA ILE A 91 -20.08 4.45 0.25
C ILE A 91 -20.09 5.98 0.19
N THR A 92 -21.00 6.66 0.90
CA THR A 92 -20.96 8.11 1.07
C THR A 92 -19.67 8.55 1.75
N GLN A 93 -19.27 7.89 2.84
CA GLN A 93 -17.99 8.18 3.51
C GLN A 93 -16.80 7.99 2.56
N PHE A 94 -16.80 6.93 1.75
CA PHE A 94 -15.74 6.69 0.77
C PHE A 94 -15.68 7.78 -0.29
N GLY A 95 -16.82 8.19 -0.85
CA GLY A 95 -16.90 9.27 -1.82
C GLY A 95 -16.27 10.56 -1.29
N TYR A 96 -16.61 10.95 -0.06
CA TYR A 96 -16.03 12.12 0.58
C TYR A 96 -14.53 11.96 0.89
N GLN A 97 -14.10 10.77 1.29
CA GLN A 97 -12.67 10.50 1.45
C GLN A 97 -11.91 10.69 0.13
N GLN A 98 -12.47 10.24 -1.01
CA GLN A 98 -11.84 10.50 -2.32
C GLN A 98 -11.74 11.99 -2.62
N VAL A 99 -12.76 12.80 -2.27
CA VAL A 99 -12.69 14.26 -2.45
C VAL A 99 -11.51 14.85 -1.67
N GLY A 100 -11.32 14.41 -0.42
CA GLY A 100 -10.14 14.77 0.37
C GLY A 100 -8.83 14.34 -0.30
N ASN A 101 -8.76 13.11 -0.80
CA ASN A 101 -7.58 12.58 -1.48
C ASN A 101 -7.22 13.34 -2.76
N ILE A 102 -8.22 13.66 -3.60
CA ILE A 102 -8.04 14.50 -4.79
C ILE A 102 -7.52 15.88 -4.39
N ARG A 103 -8.09 16.50 -3.34
CA ARG A 103 -7.62 17.79 -2.84
C ARG A 103 -6.17 17.72 -2.35
N ALA A 104 -5.80 16.69 -1.59
CA ALA A 104 -4.45 16.50 -1.07
C ALA A 104 -3.42 16.41 -2.21
N ILE A 105 -3.73 15.65 -3.25
CA ILE A 105 -2.87 15.51 -4.44
C ILE A 105 -2.84 16.83 -5.21
N ALA A 106 -3.98 17.45 -5.48
CA ALA A 106 -4.07 18.70 -6.22
C ALA A 106 -3.39 19.90 -5.52
N ASN A 107 -3.22 19.84 -4.20
CA ASN A 107 -2.45 20.82 -3.44
C ASN A 107 -0.93 20.56 -3.48
N THR A 108 -0.52 19.35 -3.86
CA THR A 108 0.89 18.92 -3.89
C THR A 108 1.48 18.96 -5.30
N VAL A 109 0.67 18.67 -6.32
CA VAL A 109 1.06 18.71 -7.74
C VAL A 109 0.11 19.60 -8.52
N ARG A 110 0.53 20.05 -9.72
CA ARG A 110 -0.32 20.89 -10.59
C ARG A 110 -1.65 20.21 -10.90
N GLY A 111 -1.59 18.90 -11.17
CA GLY A 111 -2.73 18.09 -11.52
C GLY A 111 -3.37 18.52 -12.85
N PHE A 112 -4.51 17.95 -13.17
CA PHE A 112 -5.21 18.17 -14.44
C PHE A 112 -6.74 18.11 -14.26
N PRO A 113 -7.51 18.62 -15.24
CA PRO A 113 -8.96 18.42 -15.30
C PRO A 113 -9.35 16.95 -15.23
N ARG A 114 -10.42 16.64 -14.49
CA ARG A 114 -11.00 15.28 -14.43
C ARG A 114 -11.10 14.71 -15.86
N PRO A 115 -10.51 13.54 -16.16
CA PRO A 115 -10.64 12.92 -17.47
C PRO A 115 -12.10 12.50 -17.73
N LEU A 116 -12.47 12.29 -18.99
CA LEU A 116 -13.76 11.65 -19.29
C LEU A 116 -13.73 10.21 -18.78
N LEU A 117 -14.65 9.90 -17.88
CA LEU A 117 -14.83 8.58 -17.30
C LEU A 117 -16.10 7.94 -17.85
N ASP A 118 -16.10 6.62 -18.02
CA ASP A 118 -17.32 5.85 -18.27
C ASP A 118 -17.53 4.83 -17.15
N ILE A 119 -18.48 5.14 -16.27
CA ILE A 119 -18.89 4.29 -15.15
C ILE A 119 -20.31 3.75 -15.38
N SER A 120 -20.74 3.65 -16.64
CA SER A 120 -22.04 3.08 -16.99
C SER A 120 -22.14 1.60 -16.63
N SER A 121 -23.38 1.12 -16.40
CA SER A 121 -23.62 -0.32 -16.24
C SER A 121 -23.12 -1.15 -17.42
N ALA A 122 -23.03 -0.57 -18.63
CA ALA A 122 -22.52 -1.26 -19.82
C ALA A 122 -21.03 -1.57 -19.73
N VAL A 123 -20.21 -0.66 -19.20
CA VAL A 123 -18.78 -0.90 -18.96
C VAL A 123 -18.60 -2.02 -17.92
N PHE A 124 -19.30 -1.92 -16.79
CA PHE A 124 -19.23 -2.96 -15.76
C PHE A 124 -19.73 -4.32 -16.24
N ALA A 125 -20.84 -4.37 -17.00
CA ALA A 125 -21.33 -5.59 -17.63
C ALA A 125 -20.26 -6.25 -18.49
N ARG A 126 -19.65 -5.48 -19.40
CA ARG A 126 -18.58 -5.99 -20.27
C ARG A 126 -17.38 -6.48 -19.46
N THR A 127 -16.96 -5.75 -18.43
CA THR A 127 -15.85 -6.19 -17.56
C THR A 127 -16.16 -7.52 -16.89
N ILE A 128 -17.38 -7.71 -16.40
CA ILE A 128 -17.82 -8.97 -15.81
C ILE A 128 -17.90 -10.08 -16.87
N ASP A 129 -18.45 -9.81 -18.05
CA ASP A 129 -18.52 -10.81 -19.13
C ASP A 129 -17.14 -11.34 -19.52
N ILE A 130 -16.15 -10.44 -19.62
CA ILE A 130 -14.74 -10.82 -19.87
C ILE A 130 -14.19 -11.64 -18.70
N ALA A 131 -14.47 -11.24 -17.46
CA ALA A 131 -14.02 -11.98 -16.27
C ALA A 131 -14.56 -13.42 -16.22
N PHE A 132 -15.79 -13.63 -16.70
CA PHE A 132 -16.40 -14.96 -16.79
C PHE A 132 -16.09 -15.71 -18.10
N GLY A 133 -15.51 -15.05 -19.09
CA GLY A 133 -15.30 -15.59 -20.43
C GLY A 133 -16.61 -15.88 -21.20
N ARG A 134 -17.72 -15.28 -20.78
CA ARG A 134 -19.06 -15.43 -21.39
C ARG A 134 -19.97 -14.28 -20.98
N ASP A 135 -20.99 -14.02 -21.79
CA ASP A 135 -22.07 -13.10 -21.44
C ASP A 135 -22.82 -13.58 -20.19
N ILE A 136 -22.85 -12.76 -19.15
CA ILE A 136 -23.74 -12.92 -18.01
C ILE A 136 -25.10 -12.32 -18.39
N ARG A 137 -26.18 -13.09 -18.20
CA ARG A 137 -27.54 -12.68 -18.55
C ARG A 137 -28.46 -12.68 -17.34
N PRO A 138 -29.21 -11.59 -17.10
CA PRO A 138 -29.10 -10.26 -17.73
C PRO A 138 -27.71 -9.62 -17.55
N PRO A 139 -27.36 -8.55 -18.28
CA PRO A 139 -26.09 -7.86 -18.09
C PRO A 139 -25.86 -7.44 -16.63
N PHE A 140 -24.61 -7.50 -16.16
CA PHE A 140 -24.29 -7.12 -14.79
C PHE A 140 -24.57 -5.63 -14.55
N ASN A 141 -25.44 -5.32 -13.58
CA ASN A 141 -25.77 -3.94 -13.23
C ASN A 141 -25.19 -3.58 -11.85
N PRO A 142 -24.14 -2.76 -11.76
CA PRO A 142 -23.53 -2.37 -10.49
C PRO A 142 -24.47 -1.53 -9.61
N TYR A 143 -25.44 -0.83 -10.19
CA TYR A 143 -26.32 0.10 -9.47
C TYR A 143 -27.60 -0.55 -8.94
N GLY A 144 -27.83 -1.83 -9.23
CA GLY A 144 -29.11 -2.50 -8.95
C GLY A 144 -29.39 -2.78 -7.48
N ASN A 145 -28.35 -3.05 -6.68
CA ASN A 145 -28.45 -3.33 -5.25
C ASN A 145 -27.07 -3.19 -4.56
N SER A 146 -27.03 -3.24 -3.21
CA SER A 146 -25.80 -3.16 -2.43
C SER A 146 -24.74 -4.23 -2.78
N ILE A 147 -25.15 -5.48 -3.02
CA ILE A 147 -24.20 -6.57 -3.32
C ILE A 147 -23.53 -6.33 -4.67
N ASN A 148 -24.31 -5.99 -5.70
CA ASN A 148 -23.78 -5.66 -7.02
C ASN A 148 -22.84 -4.45 -6.94
N PHE A 149 -23.22 -3.43 -6.17
CA PHE A 149 -22.39 -2.24 -6.01
C PHE A 149 -21.07 -2.55 -5.29
N LEU A 150 -21.09 -3.39 -4.26
CA LEU A 150 -19.87 -3.83 -3.57
C LEU A 150 -18.98 -4.71 -4.46
N ILE A 151 -19.55 -5.61 -5.27
CA ILE A 151 -18.81 -6.40 -6.27
C ILE A 151 -18.15 -5.48 -7.30
N ALA A 152 -18.85 -4.46 -7.77
CA ALA A 152 -18.27 -3.46 -8.67
C ALA A 152 -17.17 -2.63 -7.98
N SER A 153 -17.39 -2.26 -6.71
CA SER A 153 -16.44 -1.52 -5.88
C SER A 153 -15.14 -2.29 -5.63
N TYR A 154 -15.18 -3.63 -5.59
CA TYR A 154 -14.01 -4.51 -5.44
C TYR A 154 -12.90 -4.23 -6.48
N TYR A 155 -13.27 -3.65 -7.62
CA TYR A 155 -12.35 -3.30 -8.69
C TYR A 155 -11.47 -2.07 -8.37
N MET A 156 -11.98 -1.08 -7.63
CA MET A 156 -11.35 0.24 -7.58
C MET A 156 -10.25 0.34 -6.51
N PRO A 157 -10.52 0.24 -5.19
CA PRO A 157 -9.53 0.61 -4.18
C PRO A 157 -8.27 -0.25 -4.21
N TYR A 158 -8.41 -1.55 -4.50
CA TYR A 158 -7.25 -2.43 -4.66
C TYR A 158 -6.36 -2.05 -5.85
N THR A 159 -6.94 -1.60 -6.97
CA THR A 159 -6.14 -1.13 -8.12
C THR A 159 -5.35 0.12 -7.73
N VAL A 160 -5.99 1.07 -7.03
CA VAL A 160 -5.35 2.31 -6.58
C VAL A 160 -4.24 2.04 -5.56
N LEU A 161 -4.50 1.23 -4.53
CA LEU A 161 -3.50 0.94 -3.49
C LEU A 161 -2.26 0.27 -4.10
N THR A 162 -2.42 -0.63 -5.08
CA THR A 162 -1.24 -1.27 -5.70
C THR A 162 -0.36 -0.29 -6.47
N GLY A 163 -0.95 0.80 -7.00
CA GLY A 163 -0.17 1.90 -7.60
C GLY A 163 0.63 2.67 -6.55
N TYR A 164 0.07 2.93 -5.37
CA TYR A 164 0.79 3.61 -4.28
C TYR A 164 1.91 2.75 -3.69
N VAL A 165 1.69 1.43 -3.55
CA VAL A 165 2.75 0.50 -3.12
C VAL A 165 3.93 0.55 -4.09
N GLU A 166 3.67 0.55 -5.40
CA GLU A 166 4.70 0.61 -6.44
C GLU A 166 5.40 1.97 -6.53
N ALA A 167 4.65 3.06 -6.37
CA ALA A 167 5.20 4.40 -6.43
C ALA A 167 6.16 4.66 -5.26
N ASN A 168 5.83 4.18 -4.05
CA ASN A 168 6.52 4.52 -2.82
C ASN A 168 8.05 4.33 -2.81
N PRO A 169 8.62 3.17 -3.20
CA PRO A 169 10.08 2.98 -3.21
C PRO A 169 10.82 3.94 -4.13
N ASN A 170 10.12 4.49 -5.12
CA ASN A 170 10.66 5.36 -6.16
C ASN A 170 10.54 6.85 -5.82
N LEU A 171 9.95 7.21 -4.68
CA LEU A 171 9.80 8.60 -4.26
C LEU A 171 11.06 9.10 -3.54
N SER A 172 11.44 10.34 -3.85
CA SER A 172 12.60 11.00 -3.27
C SER A 172 12.20 11.96 -2.14
N GLY A 173 11.22 12.83 -2.38
CA GLY A 173 10.82 13.91 -1.45
C GLY A 173 10.00 13.39 -0.28
N SER A 174 10.30 13.88 0.93
CA SER A 174 9.57 13.53 2.16
C SER A 174 8.10 13.91 2.09
N THR A 175 7.75 15.06 1.49
CA THR A 175 6.36 15.48 1.27
C THR A 175 5.59 14.46 0.42
N PHE A 176 6.18 14.01 -0.69
CA PHE A 176 5.58 13.02 -1.59
C PHE A 176 5.40 11.67 -0.89
N LYS A 177 6.42 11.21 -0.16
CA LYS A 177 6.36 9.98 0.64
C LYS A 177 5.30 10.05 1.73
N ALA A 178 5.17 11.19 2.43
CA ALA A 178 4.16 11.38 3.46
C ALA A 178 2.75 11.33 2.86
N LEU A 179 2.53 12.02 1.74
CA LEU A 179 1.27 12.00 1.01
C LEU A 179 0.91 10.58 0.54
N VAL A 180 1.83 9.89 -0.13
CA VAL A 180 1.59 8.52 -0.62
C VAL A 180 1.34 7.54 0.53
N ALA A 181 2.03 7.65 1.67
CA ALA A 181 1.73 6.82 2.83
C ALA A 181 0.32 7.08 3.39
N GLY A 182 -0.07 8.35 3.49
CA GLY A 182 -1.41 8.73 3.94
C GLY A 182 -2.52 8.20 3.02
N LEU A 183 -2.32 8.33 1.70
CA LEU A 183 -3.23 7.83 0.67
C LEU A 183 -3.31 6.29 0.68
N LEU A 184 -2.15 5.63 0.71
CA LEU A 184 -2.05 4.17 0.75
C LEU A 184 -2.84 3.59 1.94
N GLY A 185 -2.70 4.17 3.13
CA GLY A 185 -3.44 3.74 4.31
C GLY A 185 -4.96 3.83 4.10
N VAL A 186 -5.47 4.90 3.49
CA VAL A 186 -6.92 5.02 3.24
C VAL A 186 -7.40 4.06 2.16
N LYS A 187 -6.66 3.89 1.05
CA LYS A 187 -7.07 2.96 -0.02
C LYS A 187 -7.08 1.51 0.44
N ALA A 188 -6.07 1.12 1.20
CA ALA A 188 -6.02 -0.21 1.77
C ALA A 188 -7.11 -0.43 2.82
N GLY A 189 -7.43 0.58 3.64
CA GLY A 189 -8.59 0.53 4.53
C GLY A 189 -9.91 0.34 3.78
N GLN A 190 -10.12 1.06 2.68
CA GLN A 190 -11.32 0.95 1.85
C GLN A 190 -11.45 -0.44 1.20
N ASP A 191 -10.35 -0.97 0.67
CA ASP A 191 -10.28 -2.34 0.17
C ASP A 191 -10.62 -3.35 1.27
N GLY A 192 -10.03 -3.21 2.46
CA GLY A 192 -10.32 -4.06 3.62
C GLY A 192 -11.79 -4.04 4.03
N VAL A 193 -12.43 -2.87 4.06
CA VAL A 193 -13.87 -2.74 4.35
C VAL A 193 -14.72 -3.45 3.30
N ILE A 194 -14.47 -3.21 2.00
CA ILE A 194 -15.23 -3.86 0.91
C ILE A 194 -15.06 -5.37 0.98
N ARG A 195 -13.81 -5.83 1.14
CA ARG A 195 -13.48 -7.25 1.28
C ARG A 195 -14.18 -7.87 2.48
N ALA A 196 -14.21 -7.21 3.64
CA ALA A 196 -14.93 -7.71 4.81
C ALA A 196 -16.44 -7.88 4.54
N LEU A 197 -17.08 -6.89 3.93
CA LEU A 197 -18.51 -6.93 3.61
C LEU A 197 -18.83 -8.02 2.58
N LEU A 198 -17.99 -8.21 1.58
CA LEU A 198 -18.16 -9.28 0.59
C LEU A 198 -17.82 -10.65 1.17
N TYR A 199 -16.81 -10.76 2.04
CA TYR A 199 -16.36 -12.02 2.65
C TYR A 199 -17.42 -12.64 3.54
N GLN A 200 -18.16 -11.82 4.30
CA GLN A 200 -19.34 -12.22 5.06
C GLN A 200 -20.44 -12.84 4.20
N ARG A 201 -20.48 -12.46 2.92
CA ARG A 201 -21.51 -12.85 1.94
C ARG A 201 -20.95 -13.77 0.86
N ARG A 202 -19.73 -14.30 1.01
CA ARG A 202 -19.02 -15.02 -0.04
C ARG A 202 -19.81 -16.20 -0.63
N ASP A 203 -20.62 -16.87 0.19
CA ASP A 203 -21.44 -18.02 -0.20
C ASP A 203 -22.86 -17.61 -0.65
N THR A 204 -23.23 -16.34 -0.48
CA THR A 204 -24.51 -15.79 -0.95
C THR A 204 -24.52 -15.74 -2.47
N ARG A 205 -25.61 -16.19 -3.09
CA ARG A 205 -25.81 -16.10 -4.53
C ARG A 205 -26.37 -14.74 -4.91
N VAL A 206 -25.78 -14.14 -5.94
CA VAL A 206 -26.19 -12.86 -6.49
C VAL A 206 -27.32 -13.10 -7.49
N GLU A 207 -28.52 -12.65 -7.15
CA GLU A 207 -29.67 -12.68 -8.05
C GLU A 207 -29.56 -11.57 -9.12
N PRO A 208 -30.00 -11.83 -10.36
CA PRO A 208 -30.58 -13.07 -10.90
C PRO A 208 -29.56 -14.08 -11.47
N TYR A 209 -28.26 -13.85 -11.25
CA TYR A 209 -27.19 -14.62 -11.90
C TYR A 209 -27.02 -16.03 -11.33
N ASN A 210 -27.50 -16.26 -10.09
CA ASN A 210 -27.32 -17.51 -9.36
C ASN A 210 -25.83 -17.91 -9.22
N ILE A 211 -24.93 -16.92 -9.12
CA ILE A 211 -23.47 -17.09 -8.94
C ILE A 211 -23.10 -16.53 -7.57
N THR A 212 -22.18 -17.16 -6.85
CA THR A 212 -21.81 -16.70 -5.50
C THR A 212 -20.98 -15.41 -5.54
N VAL A 213 -21.07 -14.60 -4.49
CA VAL A 213 -20.21 -13.41 -4.33
C VAL A 213 -18.73 -13.79 -4.42
N GLY A 214 -18.33 -14.91 -3.79
CA GLY A 214 -16.96 -15.41 -3.85
C GLY A 214 -16.51 -15.70 -5.28
N GLU A 215 -17.34 -16.33 -6.10
CA GLU A 215 -17.02 -16.58 -7.50
C GLU A 215 -16.87 -15.29 -8.31
N PHE A 216 -17.75 -14.30 -8.13
CA PHE A 216 -17.56 -12.98 -8.75
C PHE A 216 -16.20 -12.37 -8.41
N THR A 217 -15.83 -12.35 -7.13
CA THR A 217 -14.55 -11.76 -6.70
C THR A 217 -13.35 -12.52 -7.26
N ASN A 218 -13.40 -13.85 -7.33
CA ASN A 218 -12.34 -14.65 -7.92
C ASN A 218 -12.16 -14.34 -9.40
N ARG A 219 -13.25 -14.29 -10.18
CA ARG A 219 -13.19 -13.94 -11.61
C ARG A 219 -12.64 -12.54 -11.85
N ILE A 220 -13.02 -11.57 -11.01
CA ILE A 220 -12.48 -10.21 -11.10
C ILE A 220 -10.98 -10.19 -10.80
N SER A 221 -10.52 -10.89 -9.75
CA SER A 221 -9.09 -10.98 -9.41
C SER A 221 -8.29 -11.68 -10.52
N GLU A 222 -8.80 -12.80 -11.07
CA GLU A 222 -8.23 -13.49 -12.24
C GLU A 222 -8.08 -12.53 -13.43
N LEU A 223 -9.16 -11.81 -13.77
CA LEU A 223 -9.14 -10.82 -14.85
C LEU A 223 -8.07 -9.75 -14.63
N ARG A 224 -7.96 -9.18 -13.43
CA ARG A 224 -6.95 -8.14 -13.13
C ARG A 224 -5.52 -8.67 -13.27
N ASN A 225 -5.27 -9.91 -12.87
CA ASN A 225 -3.96 -10.55 -13.07
C ASN A 225 -3.66 -10.74 -14.56
N THR A 226 -4.63 -11.25 -15.33
CA THR A 226 -4.51 -11.44 -16.78
C THR A 226 -4.26 -10.12 -17.52
N LEU A 227 -5.06 -9.08 -17.24
CA LEU A 227 -4.92 -7.77 -17.89
C LEU A 227 -3.62 -7.09 -17.50
N GLY A 228 -3.20 -7.17 -16.24
CA GLY A 228 -1.95 -6.56 -15.78
C GLY A 228 -0.71 -7.12 -16.48
N ARG A 229 -0.69 -8.44 -16.76
CA ARG A 229 0.46 -9.19 -17.31
C ARG A 229 1.69 -9.21 -16.37
N GLY A 230 1.48 -9.00 -15.08
CA GLY A 230 2.52 -8.97 -14.04
C GLY A 230 2.57 -10.20 -13.15
N GLY A 231 1.95 -11.31 -13.58
CA GLY A 231 1.74 -12.50 -12.75
C GLY A 231 0.59 -12.34 -11.75
N VAL A 232 0.57 -13.22 -10.74
CA VAL A 232 -0.46 -13.20 -9.69
C VAL A 232 -0.12 -12.10 -8.68
N LYS A 233 -0.83 -10.98 -8.77
CA LYS A 233 -0.73 -9.83 -7.86
C LYS A 233 -2.01 -9.62 -7.05
N GLU A 234 -2.88 -10.62 -7.08
CA GLU A 234 -4.14 -10.62 -6.37
C GLU A 234 -4.76 -12.01 -6.30
N GLU A 235 -5.44 -12.29 -5.20
CA GLU A 235 -6.40 -13.38 -5.11
C GLU A 235 -7.77 -12.88 -4.67
N GLY A 236 -8.81 -13.59 -5.14
CA GLY A 236 -10.19 -13.37 -4.74
C GLY A 236 -10.47 -13.87 -3.33
N LEU A 237 -11.75 -13.86 -2.93
CA LEU A 237 -12.13 -14.16 -1.55
C LEU A 237 -12.13 -15.65 -1.20
N ILE A 238 -12.13 -16.55 -2.19
CA ILE A 238 -12.19 -18.01 -1.98
C ILE A 238 -11.17 -18.74 -2.86
N ASN A 239 -10.97 -20.04 -2.63
CA ASN A 239 -10.09 -20.90 -3.44
C ASN A 239 -8.66 -20.35 -3.60
N VAL A 240 -8.11 -19.89 -2.48
CA VAL A 240 -6.80 -19.26 -2.36
C VAL A 240 -5.69 -20.27 -2.69
N THR A 241 -4.75 -19.87 -3.53
CA THR A 241 -3.64 -20.74 -3.95
C THR A 241 -2.32 -20.41 -3.25
N THR A 242 -2.17 -19.18 -2.77
CA THR A 242 -1.00 -18.68 -2.05
C THR A 242 -1.06 -19.07 -0.58
N SER A 243 0.04 -19.56 -0.01
CA SER A 243 0.14 -19.79 1.43
C SER A 243 0.32 -18.45 2.15
N LEU A 244 -0.59 -18.11 3.07
CA LEU A 244 -0.46 -16.93 3.92
C LEU A 244 0.66 -17.14 4.93
N GLY A 245 1.82 -16.49 4.73
CA GLY A 245 2.79 -16.17 5.78
C GLY A 245 3.43 -17.34 6.55
N VAL A 246 3.06 -18.61 6.33
CA VAL A 246 3.65 -19.80 6.95
C VAL A 246 4.03 -20.76 5.84
N GLY A 247 5.31 -20.82 5.50
CA GLY A 247 5.86 -21.45 4.29
C GLY A 247 5.19 -22.77 3.89
N GLY A 248 4.22 -22.70 2.98
CA GLY A 248 3.54 -23.87 2.41
C GLY A 248 2.25 -24.32 3.12
N ILE A 249 1.84 -23.74 4.26
CA ILE A 249 0.54 -24.06 4.86
C ILE A 249 -0.56 -23.29 4.12
N ARG A 250 -1.44 -24.02 3.42
CA ARG A 250 -2.69 -23.48 2.87
C ARG A 250 -3.72 -23.46 3.99
N VAL A 251 -3.81 -22.34 4.71
CA VAL A 251 -4.52 -22.34 6.00
C VAL A 251 -5.92 -21.77 6.00
N SER A 252 -6.39 -21.19 4.90
CA SER A 252 -7.73 -20.61 4.86
C SER A 252 -8.51 -21.04 3.62
N THR A 253 -9.79 -21.35 3.85
CA THR A 253 -10.79 -21.54 2.78
C THR A 253 -11.10 -20.25 2.02
N GLY A 254 -10.58 -19.11 2.50
CA GLY A 254 -10.77 -17.82 1.87
C GLY A 254 -9.67 -16.80 2.19
N ASN A 255 -9.76 -15.62 1.58
CA ASN A 255 -8.75 -14.58 1.68
C ASN A 255 -9.39 -13.21 1.86
N VAL A 256 -9.39 -12.70 3.09
CA VAL A 256 -9.95 -11.40 3.42
C VAL A 256 -9.04 -10.23 2.99
N LEU A 257 -7.74 -10.44 2.77
CA LEU A 257 -6.79 -9.41 2.31
C LEU A 257 -5.71 -10.01 1.42
N SER A 258 -5.64 -9.54 0.18
CA SER A 258 -4.68 -10.01 -0.81
C SER A 258 -3.28 -9.47 -0.53
N ALA A 259 -2.32 -10.39 -0.44
CA ALA A 259 -0.92 -10.11 -0.17
C ALA A 259 -0.03 -11.24 -0.72
N ASN A 260 1.27 -10.98 -0.85
CA ASN A 260 2.24 -11.97 -1.31
C ASN A 260 2.56 -13.04 -0.24
N ILE A 261 3.52 -13.93 -0.55
CA ILE A 261 3.95 -15.02 0.36
C ILE A 261 4.41 -14.52 1.74
N ASP A 262 4.98 -13.31 1.79
CA ASP A 262 5.43 -12.64 3.00
C ASP A 262 4.34 -11.72 3.60
N SER A 263 3.11 -11.84 3.10
CA SER A 263 1.96 -11.04 3.53
C SER A 263 2.17 -9.52 3.37
N LEU A 264 2.82 -9.13 2.26
CA LEU A 264 2.95 -7.75 1.83
C LEU A 264 1.98 -7.44 0.68
N SER A 265 1.38 -6.24 0.69
CA SER A 265 0.55 -5.78 -0.44
C SER A 265 1.38 -5.70 -1.74
N TYR A 266 0.75 -6.01 -2.87
CA TYR A 266 1.40 -6.00 -4.17
C TYR A 266 1.55 -4.59 -4.75
N GLY A 267 2.62 -4.36 -5.53
CA GLY A 267 2.82 -3.18 -6.37
C GLY A 267 2.36 -3.43 -7.81
N ARG A 268 1.72 -2.43 -8.45
CA ARG A 268 1.47 -2.42 -9.90
C ARG A 268 1.98 -1.12 -10.52
N THR A 269 2.71 -1.27 -11.62
CA THR A 269 3.20 -0.16 -12.45
C THR A 269 2.04 0.58 -13.11
N PRO A 270 2.25 1.84 -13.55
CA PRO A 270 1.27 2.57 -14.34
C PRO A 270 0.77 1.79 -15.57
N ALA A 271 1.65 1.09 -16.28
CA ALA A 271 1.28 0.28 -17.43
C ALA A 271 0.35 -0.88 -17.06
N GLU A 272 0.66 -1.62 -15.98
CA GLU A 272 -0.23 -2.68 -15.48
C GLU A 272 -1.61 -2.13 -15.11
N ILE A 273 -1.65 -0.98 -14.43
CA ILE A 273 -2.89 -0.32 -14.04
C ILE A 273 -3.68 0.12 -15.26
N LEU A 274 -3.05 0.75 -16.26
CA LEU A 274 -3.72 1.17 -17.49
C LEU A 274 -4.34 0.01 -18.25
N ARG A 275 -3.61 -1.11 -18.39
CA ARG A 275 -4.17 -2.32 -19.02
C ARG A 275 -5.43 -2.82 -18.32
N ILE A 276 -5.43 -2.74 -16.99
CA ILE A 276 -6.58 -3.09 -16.14
C ILE A 276 -7.72 -2.10 -16.37
N VAL A 277 -7.53 -0.81 -16.09
CA VAL A 277 -8.63 0.18 -16.14
C VAL A 277 -9.14 0.50 -17.55
N TYR A 278 -8.35 0.24 -18.59
CA TYR A 278 -8.82 0.31 -19.98
C TYR A 278 -9.59 -0.95 -20.40
N GLY A 279 -9.44 -2.06 -19.66
CA GLY A 279 -10.09 -3.34 -19.96
C GLY A 279 -9.63 -4.01 -21.25
N THR A 280 -8.61 -3.46 -21.94
CA THR A 280 -8.12 -3.94 -23.24
C THR A 280 -6.91 -4.86 -23.11
N GLY A 281 -6.27 -4.90 -21.93
CA GLY A 281 -4.99 -5.59 -21.75
C GLY A 281 -3.83 -4.89 -22.48
N ASN A 282 -4.02 -3.63 -22.93
CA ASN A 282 -3.04 -2.81 -23.62
C ASN A 282 -3.10 -1.36 -23.11
N GLU A 283 -2.05 -0.91 -22.44
CA GLU A 283 -1.87 0.41 -21.83
C GLU A 283 -1.89 1.57 -22.83
N ARG A 284 -1.74 1.29 -24.13
CA ARG A 284 -1.80 2.29 -25.21
C ARG A 284 -3.16 2.34 -25.91
N ARG A 285 -4.11 1.51 -25.50
CA ARG A 285 -5.46 1.44 -26.09
C ARG A 285 -6.51 1.79 -25.03
N PRO A 286 -6.86 3.07 -24.89
CA PRO A 286 -7.96 3.53 -24.05
C PRO A 286 -9.25 2.74 -24.25
N GLY A 287 -10.06 2.67 -23.20
CA GLY A 287 -11.29 1.88 -23.16
C GLY A 287 -11.87 1.81 -21.76
N ALA A 288 -12.96 1.04 -21.62
CA ALA A 288 -13.67 0.81 -20.36
C ALA A 288 -13.85 2.10 -19.55
N PHE A 289 -13.21 2.22 -18.38
CA PHE A 289 -13.40 3.35 -17.46
C PHE A 289 -12.81 4.67 -17.96
N PHE A 290 -11.89 4.62 -18.94
CA PHE A 290 -11.22 5.79 -19.52
C PHE A 290 -11.31 5.73 -21.05
N PRO A 291 -12.48 6.04 -21.65
CA PRO A 291 -12.68 5.93 -23.10
C PRO A 291 -11.72 6.79 -23.92
N ASN A 292 -11.31 7.95 -23.38
CA ASN A 292 -10.37 8.86 -24.04
C ASN A 292 -8.92 8.75 -23.50
N GLY A 293 -8.69 7.83 -22.57
CA GLY A 293 -7.40 7.63 -21.91
C GLY A 293 -7.26 8.42 -20.61
N ALA A 294 -6.28 7.99 -19.81
CA ALA A 294 -5.85 8.64 -18.59
C ALA A 294 -4.90 9.82 -18.91
N ASN A 295 -4.94 10.87 -18.10
CA ASN A 295 -4.07 12.05 -18.20
C ASN A 295 -2.72 11.84 -17.49
N GLY A 296 -1.75 12.72 -17.74
CA GLY A 296 -0.51 12.79 -16.94
C GLY A 296 0.60 11.79 -17.32
N LEU A 297 0.57 11.25 -18.54
CA LEU A 297 1.66 10.46 -19.10
C LEU A 297 2.27 11.22 -20.28
N ASP A 298 3.37 11.94 -20.04
CA ASP A 298 4.17 12.45 -21.15
C ASP A 298 4.75 11.25 -21.93
N SER A 299 4.63 11.31 -23.26
CA SER A 299 5.01 10.27 -24.22
C SER A 299 6.51 9.91 -24.25
N SER A 300 7.29 10.39 -23.30
CA SER A 300 8.72 10.15 -23.11
C SER A 300 9.04 9.18 -21.96
N SER A 301 8.05 8.74 -21.19
CA SER A 301 8.25 7.86 -20.01
C SER A 301 7.99 6.36 -20.26
N THR A 302 7.73 5.96 -21.50
CA THR A 302 7.77 4.53 -21.86
C THR A 302 9.22 4.09 -21.94
N ASP A 303 9.65 3.37 -20.91
CA ASP A 303 10.87 2.57 -20.89
C ASP A 303 10.93 1.73 -22.18
N THR A 304 11.83 2.09 -23.09
CA THR A 304 12.03 1.37 -24.35
C THR A 304 12.83 0.10 -24.05
N SER A 305 12.12 -0.97 -23.70
CA SER A 305 12.61 -2.31 -24.02
C SER A 305 12.46 -2.51 -25.54
N PRO A 306 13.51 -2.91 -26.27
CA PRO A 306 13.43 -3.11 -27.72
C PRO A 306 12.57 -4.34 -28.00
N GLU A 307 11.33 -4.12 -28.44
CA GLU A 307 10.47 -5.17 -28.97
C GLU A 307 10.84 -5.38 -30.44
N ALA A 308 11.16 -6.63 -30.78
CA ALA A 308 11.49 -7.04 -32.15
C ALA A 308 10.31 -6.76 -33.09
N THR A 309 10.63 -6.16 -34.23
CA THR A 309 9.70 -5.77 -35.29
C THR A 309 8.93 -6.97 -35.86
N PRO A 310 7.60 -6.89 -36.05
CA PRO A 310 6.86 -7.87 -36.82
C PRO A 310 6.96 -7.52 -38.32
N ALA A 311 7.46 -8.47 -39.11
CA ALA A 311 7.42 -8.37 -40.56
C ALA A 311 5.97 -8.45 -41.07
N ALA A 312 5.54 -7.43 -41.80
CA ALA A 312 4.26 -7.38 -42.48
C ALA A 312 4.24 -8.36 -43.67
N SER A 313 3.22 -9.21 -43.76
CA SER A 313 2.88 -9.92 -44.99
C SER A 313 1.47 -9.52 -45.44
N SER A 314 1.38 -9.07 -46.69
CA SER A 314 0.15 -8.74 -47.41
C SER A 314 -0.44 -9.99 -48.06
N SER A 315 -1.75 -10.17 -47.93
CA SER A 315 -2.58 -11.07 -48.77
C SER A 315 -2.56 -10.61 -50.23
N SER A 316 -2.56 -11.43 -51.29
CA SER A 316 -3.49 -12.51 -51.72
C SER A 316 -3.06 -12.99 -53.14
N PRO A 317 -3.74 -13.92 -53.88
CA PRO A 317 -4.10 -15.33 -53.61
C PRO A 317 -3.63 -16.30 -54.74
N ARG A 318 -3.52 -17.61 -54.47
CA ARG A 318 -3.97 -18.66 -55.43
C ARG A 318 -3.99 -20.08 -54.84
N ALA A 319 -4.99 -20.83 -55.32
CA ALA A 319 -5.37 -22.18 -54.96
C ALA A 319 -4.41 -23.27 -55.49
N HIS A 320 -4.28 -24.38 -54.75
CA HIS A 320 -4.73 -25.75 -55.09
C HIS A 320 -3.90 -26.83 -54.39
N SER A 321 -4.61 -27.80 -53.78
CA SER A 321 -4.32 -29.26 -53.66
C SER A 321 -3.00 -29.68 -52.98
N SER A 322 -2.84 -30.77 -52.24
CA SER A 322 -3.63 -31.86 -51.63
C SER A 322 -2.58 -32.83 -51.03
N ALA A 323 -3.00 -33.74 -50.14
CA ALA A 323 -2.30 -34.97 -49.71
C ALA A 323 -1.17 -34.80 -48.65
N THR A 324 -1.41 -35.12 -47.36
CA THR A 324 -1.32 -36.45 -46.69
C THR A 324 0.09 -37.03 -46.60
N ASN A 325 0.70 -37.10 -45.41
CA ASN A 325 0.73 -38.29 -44.54
C ASN A 325 1.85 -38.22 -43.48
N PHE A 326 1.52 -38.81 -42.32
CA PHE A 326 2.39 -39.17 -41.21
C PHE A 326 3.47 -40.19 -41.61
N ASP A 327 4.66 -40.09 -41.02
CA ASP A 327 5.36 -41.22 -40.38
C ASP A 327 6.57 -40.75 -39.55
N SER A 328 6.81 -41.42 -38.42
CA SER A 328 8.04 -41.38 -37.58
C SER A 328 8.86 -42.67 -37.86
N PRO A 329 10.00 -43.05 -37.21
CA PRO A 329 10.89 -42.40 -36.21
C PRO A 329 12.43 -42.66 -36.44
N SER A 330 13.26 -42.32 -35.42
CA SER A 330 14.57 -42.92 -35.00
C SER A 330 15.95 -42.29 -35.37
N SER A 331 16.60 -41.73 -34.33
CA SER A 331 17.97 -41.92 -33.77
C SER A 331 19.30 -41.89 -34.59
N VAL A 332 20.22 -41.01 -34.11
CA VAL A 332 21.70 -41.15 -33.87
C VAL A 332 22.74 -40.64 -34.91
N SER A 333 23.67 -39.81 -34.39
CA SER A 333 25.13 -39.61 -34.69
C SER A 333 25.65 -38.35 -35.42
N GLY A 334 26.54 -37.59 -34.74
CA GLY A 334 27.80 -37.05 -35.30
C GLY A 334 27.86 -35.57 -35.76
N PRO A 335 29.03 -34.87 -35.71
CA PRO A 335 29.14 -33.50 -35.18
C PRO A 335 29.52 -32.36 -36.17
N ASP A 336 29.42 -31.12 -35.62
CA ASP A 336 30.17 -29.87 -35.88
C ASP A 336 30.24 -29.24 -37.29
N ARG A 337 29.47 -28.15 -37.48
CA ARG A 337 29.83 -26.93 -38.25
C ARG A 337 28.97 -25.74 -37.80
N ASP A 338 29.54 -24.84 -36.98
CA ASP A 338 29.11 -23.44 -36.89
C ASP A 338 30.11 -22.63 -36.04
N TYR A 339 31.29 -22.35 -36.61
CA TYR A 339 32.29 -21.44 -36.00
C TYR A 339 32.90 -20.41 -36.98
N ASP A 340 32.41 -20.28 -38.21
CA ASP A 340 33.06 -19.44 -39.24
C ASP A 340 32.28 -18.17 -39.64
N LEU A 341 31.18 -17.82 -38.96
CA LEU A 341 30.41 -16.60 -39.26
C LEU A 341 30.54 -15.48 -38.20
N TYR A 342 31.33 -15.70 -37.14
CA TYR A 342 31.59 -14.69 -36.09
C TYR A 342 32.98 -14.01 -36.21
N ALA A 343 33.88 -14.53 -37.06
CA ALA A 343 35.25 -14.02 -37.18
C ALA A 343 35.42 -12.88 -38.20
N HIS A 344 34.43 -12.64 -39.07
CA HIS A 344 34.56 -11.69 -40.18
C HIS A 344 34.09 -10.26 -39.84
N ASP A 345 33.21 -10.09 -38.85
CA ASP A 345 32.73 -8.76 -38.40
C ASP A 345 33.67 -8.10 -37.36
N LEU A 346 34.41 -8.90 -36.59
CA LEU A 346 35.41 -8.40 -35.61
C LEU A 346 36.65 -7.79 -36.29
N GLN A 347 37.00 -8.25 -37.50
CA GLN A 347 38.14 -7.72 -38.26
C GLN A 347 37.83 -6.33 -38.86
N HIS A 348 36.55 -6.07 -39.21
CA HIS A 348 36.15 -4.82 -39.83
C HIS A 348 36.05 -3.65 -38.82
N GLU A 349 35.64 -3.93 -37.57
CA GLU A 349 35.70 -2.95 -36.47
C GLU A 349 37.14 -2.62 -36.04
N HIS A 350 38.04 -3.60 -36.08
CA HIS A 350 39.45 -3.41 -35.70
C HIS A 350 40.19 -2.47 -36.68
N ASP A 351 39.94 -2.60 -37.98
CA ASP A 351 40.57 -1.76 -39.01
C ASP A 351 40.03 -0.32 -39.03
N LEU A 352 38.76 -0.13 -38.65
CA LEU A 352 38.16 1.20 -38.48
C LEU A 352 38.77 1.94 -37.27
N HIS A 353 39.02 1.22 -36.17
CA HIS A 353 39.67 1.77 -34.98
C HIS A 353 41.14 2.16 -35.23
N GLN A 354 41.90 1.39 -36.02
CA GLN A 354 43.28 1.75 -36.37
C GLN A 354 43.38 2.96 -37.30
N THR A 355 42.41 3.14 -38.20
CA THR A 355 42.38 4.26 -39.15
C THR A 355 42.00 5.59 -38.46
N VAL A 356 41.16 5.55 -37.43
CA VAL A 356 40.86 6.73 -36.59
C VAL A 356 42.04 7.05 -35.66
N ALA A 357 42.70 6.04 -35.09
CA ALA A 357 43.84 6.22 -34.21
C ALA A 357 45.08 6.83 -34.92
N SER A 358 45.32 6.50 -36.19
CA SER A 358 46.43 7.09 -36.97
C SER A 358 46.19 8.58 -37.29
N LYS A 359 44.93 8.97 -37.53
CA LYS A 359 44.54 10.35 -37.85
C LYS A 359 44.61 11.31 -36.65
N TYR A 360 44.50 10.80 -35.42
CA TYR A 360 44.67 11.58 -34.18
C TYR A 360 46.13 11.68 -33.71
N ARG A 361 47.03 10.83 -34.23
CA ARG A 361 48.43 10.78 -33.81
C ARG A 361 49.28 11.93 -34.36
N GLU A 362 48.88 12.53 -35.49
CA GLU A 362 49.60 13.67 -36.10
C GLU A 362 49.22 15.03 -35.49
N SER A 363 48.12 15.15 -34.73
CA SER A 363 47.71 16.43 -34.12
C SER A 363 48.24 16.67 -32.69
N ILE A 364 48.85 15.66 -32.06
CA ILE A 364 49.22 15.70 -30.62
C ILE A 364 50.70 16.05 -30.39
N MET A 365 51.54 16.05 -31.43
CA MET A 365 53.00 16.25 -31.27
C MET A 365 53.50 17.70 -31.25
N ASP A 366 52.65 18.71 -31.45
CA ASP A 366 53.09 20.13 -31.52
C ASP A 366 52.69 21.00 -30.30
N ASN A 367 52.17 20.43 -29.21
CA ASN A 367 51.83 21.22 -28.01
C ASN A 367 52.13 20.49 -26.68
N PRO A 368 53.21 20.87 -25.96
CA PRO A 368 53.63 20.18 -24.73
C PRO A 368 52.63 20.31 -23.57
N ILE A 369 51.67 21.25 -23.62
CA ILE A 369 50.62 21.42 -22.60
C ILE A 369 49.50 20.37 -22.77
N LEU A 370 49.19 19.96 -24.01
CA LEU A 370 48.16 18.96 -24.28
C LEU A 370 48.62 17.54 -23.90
N ALA A 371 49.91 17.23 -24.14
CA ALA A 371 50.51 15.96 -23.76
C ALA A 371 50.55 15.76 -22.23
N LEU A 372 50.85 16.82 -21.46
CA LEU A 372 50.84 16.78 -20.00
C LEU A 372 49.42 16.60 -19.44
N THR A 373 48.41 17.22 -20.07
CA THR A 373 47.00 17.09 -19.67
C THR A 373 46.46 15.68 -19.95
N LEU A 374 46.87 15.06 -21.07
CA LEU A 374 46.48 13.69 -21.42
C LEU A 374 47.17 12.64 -20.54
N VAL A 375 48.43 12.85 -20.14
CA VAL A 375 49.14 11.97 -19.19
C VAL A 375 48.50 12.06 -17.79
N VAL A 376 48.10 13.25 -17.33
CA VAL A 376 47.36 13.39 -16.05
C VAL A 376 45.97 12.75 -16.10
N LEU A 377 45.30 12.74 -17.26
CA LEU A 377 44.02 12.07 -17.46
C LEU A 377 44.13 10.54 -17.65
N LEU A 378 45.26 10.04 -18.17
CA LEU A 378 45.51 8.60 -18.35
C LEU A 378 46.05 7.94 -17.06
N PHE A 379 46.74 8.68 -16.19
CA PHE A 379 47.19 8.18 -14.88
C PHE A 379 46.17 8.38 -13.73
N SER A 380 45.04 9.04 -13.98
CA SER A 380 43.93 9.13 -13.01
C SER A 380 42.87 8.01 -13.16
N LYS A 381 43.06 7.07 -14.09
CA LYS A 381 42.20 5.89 -14.26
C LYS A 381 43.02 4.61 -14.37
N SER A 382 43.63 4.18 -13.27
CA SER A 382 44.09 2.79 -13.07
C SER A 382 44.31 2.53 -11.58
N VAL A 383 43.25 2.67 -10.79
CA VAL A 383 43.14 1.90 -9.54
C VAL A 383 42.38 0.63 -9.91
N PRO A 384 42.91 -0.57 -9.67
CA PRO A 384 42.15 -1.79 -9.90
C PRO A 384 40.90 -1.74 -9.03
N VAL A 385 39.75 -1.61 -9.68
CA VAL A 385 38.45 -1.87 -9.07
C VAL A 385 38.41 -3.35 -8.78
N PHE A 386 38.92 -3.77 -7.63
CA PHE A 386 38.32 -4.89 -6.94
C PHE A 386 36.85 -4.51 -6.79
N GLY A 387 35.96 -5.31 -7.39
CA GLY A 387 34.53 -5.13 -7.27
C GLY A 387 34.14 -5.09 -5.79
N THR A 388 34.11 -3.88 -5.23
CA THR A 388 33.24 -3.59 -4.11
C THR A 388 31.86 -3.79 -4.68
N ILE A 389 31.22 -4.90 -4.28
CA ILE A 389 29.77 -4.91 -4.12
C ILE A 389 29.45 -3.54 -3.53
N ASP A 390 28.66 -2.71 -4.22
CA ASP A 390 28.08 -1.51 -3.62
C ASP A 390 27.13 -1.98 -2.51
N ILE A 391 27.70 -2.33 -1.37
CA ILE A 391 27.00 -2.40 -0.11
C ILE A 391 26.80 -0.93 0.24
N LEU A 392 25.77 -0.30 -0.35
CA LEU A 392 25.29 0.99 0.14
C LEU A 392 25.24 0.88 1.67
N PRO A 393 25.87 1.80 2.43
CA PRO A 393 25.87 1.70 3.88
C PRO A 393 24.41 1.59 4.31
N ILE A 394 24.07 0.45 4.93
CA ILE A 394 22.72 0.20 5.42
C ILE A 394 22.33 1.43 6.24
N SER A 395 21.29 2.15 5.82
CA SER A 395 20.82 3.34 6.52
C SER A 395 20.45 2.90 7.93
N TYR A 396 21.28 3.27 8.91
CA TYR A 396 21.07 2.87 10.29
C TYR A 396 19.74 3.44 10.81
N ASN A 397 19.32 4.60 10.30
CA ASN A 397 17.99 5.14 10.55
C ASN A 397 16.88 4.21 10.03
N ASP A 398 17.00 3.69 8.80
CA ASP A 398 15.97 2.82 8.20
C ASP A 398 15.88 1.48 8.97
N VAL A 399 17.03 0.91 9.33
CA VAL A 399 17.10 -0.29 10.18
C VAL A 399 16.41 -0.05 11.52
N ASN A 400 16.76 1.04 12.21
CA ASN A 400 16.21 1.34 13.52
C ASN A 400 14.68 1.51 13.48
N ARG A 401 14.11 2.05 12.40
CA ARG A 401 12.66 2.22 12.22
C ARG A 401 11.93 0.91 11.95
N LEU A 402 12.51 0.02 11.16
CA LEU A 402 11.97 -1.32 10.96
C LEU A 402 12.06 -2.17 12.23
N GLU A 403 13.20 -2.13 12.92
CA GLU A 403 13.37 -2.81 14.21
C GLU A 403 12.38 -2.28 15.24
N PHE A 404 12.12 -0.96 15.30
CA PHE A 404 11.07 -0.42 16.18
C PHE A 404 9.70 -1.04 15.87
N SER A 405 9.34 -1.11 14.60
CA SER A 405 8.04 -1.66 14.14
C SER A 405 7.88 -3.14 14.47
N LEU A 406 8.98 -3.91 14.52
CA LEU A 406 8.98 -5.33 14.86
C LEU A 406 8.36 -5.63 16.24
N ASN A 407 8.44 -4.70 17.19
CA ASN A 407 7.74 -4.83 18.48
C ASN A 407 6.22 -4.98 18.31
N LEU A 408 5.64 -4.14 17.45
CA LEU A 408 4.20 -4.11 17.22
C LEU A 408 3.73 -5.33 16.42
N GLU A 409 4.57 -5.79 15.49
CA GLU A 409 4.34 -7.01 14.72
C GLU A 409 4.29 -8.23 15.63
N PHE A 410 5.22 -8.35 16.59
CA PHE A 410 5.15 -9.40 17.61
C PHE A 410 3.88 -9.32 18.45
N LEU A 411 3.50 -8.13 18.93
CA LEU A 411 2.29 -7.94 19.73
C LEU A 411 1.03 -8.40 18.97
N ALA A 412 0.89 -7.97 17.71
CA ALA A 412 -0.25 -8.34 16.88
C ALA A 412 -0.22 -9.84 16.53
N ALA A 413 0.95 -10.42 16.22
CA ALA A 413 1.10 -11.84 15.89
C ALA A 413 0.63 -12.71 17.05
N GLU A 414 1.17 -12.48 18.24
CA GLU A 414 0.78 -13.26 19.41
C GLU A 414 -0.70 -13.13 19.72
N PHE A 415 -1.24 -11.90 19.69
CA PHE A 415 -2.64 -11.68 20.01
C PHE A 415 -3.60 -12.41 19.05
N PHE A 416 -3.37 -12.31 17.73
CA PHE A 416 -4.23 -12.97 16.74
C PHE A 416 -4.06 -14.49 16.68
N LEU A 417 -2.81 -14.99 16.77
CA LEU A 417 -2.54 -16.42 16.78
C LEU A 417 -3.13 -17.09 18.02
N TYR A 418 -2.90 -16.56 19.22
CA TYR A 418 -3.52 -17.11 20.42
C TYR A 418 -5.04 -16.98 20.38
N GLY A 419 -5.58 -15.82 20.00
CA GLY A 419 -7.02 -15.60 19.93
C GLY A 419 -7.76 -16.64 19.08
N SER A 420 -7.21 -17.01 17.92
CA SER A 420 -7.83 -17.96 17.01
C SER A 420 -7.44 -19.43 17.28
N LEU A 421 -6.15 -19.70 17.45
CA LEU A 421 -5.58 -21.06 17.49
C LEU A 421 -5.32 -21.57 18.91
N GLY A 422 -5.14 -20.67 19.88
CA GLY A 422 -4.75 -21.00 21.25
C GLY A 422 -3.25 -21.22 21.46
N TYR A 423 -2.42 -20.88 20.47
CA TYR A 423 -0.96 -20.92 20.55
C TYR A 423 -0.35 -19.85 19.65
N GLY A 424 0.88 -19.43 19.96
CA GLY A 424 1.58 -18.33 19.30
C GLY A 424 2.74 -18.75 18.40
N LEU A 425 3.70 -17.83 18.22
CA LEU A 425 4.86 -18.04 17.35
C LEU A 425 5.71 -19.24 17.76
N ASP A 426 5.77 -19.56 19.05
CA ASP A 426 6.55 -20.70 19.59
C ASP A 426 6.11 -22.07 19.04
N ARG A 427 4.93 -22.13 18.40
CA ARG A 427 4.46 -23.33 17.69
C ARG A 427 4.31 -23.10 16.19
N VAL A 428 3.93 -21.90 15.75
CA VAL A 428 3.70 -21.60 14.32
C VAL A 428 5.00 -21.47 13.55
N ASP A 429 5.94 -20.68 14.07
CA ASP A 429 7.27 -20.46 13.48
C ASP A 429 8.26 -20.04 14.58
N PRO A 430 8.80 -21.02 15.35
CA PRO A 430 9.58 -20.74 16.56
C PRO A 430 10.88 -19.97 16.28
N GLN A 431 11.39 -20.06 15.04
CA GLN A 431 12.61 -19.36 14.62
C GLN A 431 12.40 -17.85 14.61
N LEU A 432 11.19 -17.38 14.30
CA LEU A 432 10.86 -15.96 14.29
C LEU A 432 10.79 -15.35 15.69
N ALA A 433 10.46 -16.14 16.72
CA ALA A 433 10.50 -15.67 18.11
C ALA A 433 11.95 -15.38 18.58
N LYS A 434 12.96 -15.98 17.91
CA LYS A 434 14.39 -15.82 18.20
C LYS A 434 14.74 -16.06 19.68
N GLY A 435 14.07 -17.04 20.30
CA GLY A 435 14.25 -17.39 21.72
C GLY A 435 13.68 -16.40 22.73
N GLY A 436 12.89 -15.41 22.29
CA GLY A 436 12.18 -14.49 23.18
C GLY A 436 11.12 -15.20 24.03
N PRO A 437 10.78 -14.69 25.23
CA PRO A 437 9.85 -15.34 26.15
C PRO A 437 8.41 -15.36 25.60
N PRO A 438 7.60 -16.40 25.91
CA PRO A 438 6.20 -16.47 25.54
C PRO A 438 5.38 -15.34 26.19
N PRO A 439 4.28 -14.90 25.55
CA PRO A 439 3.43 -13.85 26.09
C PRO A 439 2.70 -14.28 27.37
N ILE A 440 2.47 -13.34 28.28
CA ILE A 440 1.69 -13.52 29.50
C ILE A 440 0.19 -13.48 29.17
N GLY A 441 -0.57 -14.41 29.76
CA GLY A 441 -2.04 -14.42 29.75
C GLY A 441 -2.69 -14.66 28.39
N ALA A 442 -1.90 -15.05 27.39
CA ALA A 442 -2.39 -15.36 26.07
C ALA A 442 -3.37 -16.55 26.10
N THR A 443 -4.55 -16.36 25.52
CA THR A 443 -5.67 -17.31 25.65
C THR A 443 -6.39 -17.48 24.32
N ARG A 444 -6.92 -18.67 24.06
CA ARG A 444 -7.84 -18.89 22.94
C ARG A 444 -9.17 -18.20 23.18
N ALA A 445 -9.59 -17.35 22.24
CA ALA A 445 -10.87 -16.67 22.32
C ALA A 445 -12.01 -17.61 21.90
N ASN A 446 -13.20 -17.38 22.47
CA ASN A 446 -14.42 -18.01 22.01
C ASN A 446 -14.98 -17.24 20.80
N LEU A 447 -14.55 -17.61 19.59
CA LEU A 447 -14.91 -16.92 18.36
C LEU A 447 -15.94 -17.74 17.57
N ASP A 448 -16.90 -17.04 16.94
CA ASP A 448 -17.70 -17.64 15.87
C ASP A 448 -16.83 -18.01 14.65
N ASN A 449 -17.34 -18.89 13.79
CA ASN A 449 -16.57 -19.44 12.66
C ASN A 449 -16.00 -18.37 11.74
N LEU A 450 -16.78 -17.32 11.44
CA LEU A 450 -16.34 -16.24 10.56
C LEU A 450 -15.21 -15.43 11.20
N THR A 451 -15.38 -15.04 12.45
CA THR A 451 -14.41 -14.24 13.19
C THR A 451 -13.14 -15.06 13.43
N ALA A 452 -13.27 -16.34 13.78
CA ALA A 452 -12.15 -17.26 13.93
C ALA A 452 -11.32 -17.36 12.65
N ASP A 453 -11.97 -17.53 11.49
CA ASP A 453 -11.33 -17.60 10.18
C ASP A 453 -10.59 -16.31 9.83
N ILE A 454 -11.23 -15.14 9.98
CA ILE A 454 -10.59 -13.84 9.72
C ILE A 454 -9.39 -13.61 10.64
N ILE A 455 -9.52 -13.87 11.95
CA ILE A 455 -8.44 -13.67 12.92
C ILE A 455 -7.29 -14.67 12.70
N THR A 456 -7.60 -15.89 12.27
CA THR A 456 -6.58 -16.87 11.85
C THR A 456 -5.76 -16.34 10.68
N GLN A 457 -6.44 -15.81 9.65
CA GLN A 457 -5.76 -15.19 8.50
C GLN A 457 -4.87 -14.02 8.94
N PHE A 458 -5.34 -13.17 9.86
CA PHE A 458 -4.54 -12.07 10.39
C PHE A 458 -3.29 -12.54 11.12
N GLY A 459 -3.43 -13.57 11.98
CA GLY A 459 -2.32 -14.20 12.68
C GLY A 459 -1.23 -14.66 11.71
N TYR A 460 -1.61 -15.39 10.66
CA TYR A 460 -0.65 -15.84 9.65
C TYR A 460 -0.04 -14.70 8.82
N GLN A 461 -0.81 -13.65 8.54
CA GLN A 461 -0.26 -12.45 7.93
C GLN A 461 0.82 -11.81 8.81
N GLN A 462 0.64 -11.76 10.13
CA GLN A 462 1.69 -11.22 11.02
C GLN A 462 2.96 -12.08 10.99
N VAL A 463 2.84 -13.40 10.87
CA VAL A 463 4.01 -14.29 10.72
C VAL A 463 4.79 -13.93 9.46
N GLY A 464 4.10 -13.72 8.33
CA GLY A 464 4.69 -13.23 7.09
C GLY A 464 5.40 -11.88 7.28
N ASN A 465 4.73 -10.92 7.92
CA ASN A 465 5.28 -9.59 8.17
C ASN A 465 6.56 -9.63 9.03
N ILE A 466 6.55 -10.43 10.11
CA ILE A 466 7.73 -10.62 10.97
C ILE A 466 8.87 -11.24 10.16
N ARG A 467 8.59 -12.25 9.33
CA ARG A 467 9.59 -12.86 8.44
C ARG A 467 10.17 -11.84 7.46
N ALA A 468 9.33 -11.04 6.81
CA ALA A 468 9.75 -10.01 5.86
C ALA A 468 10.72 -9.00 6.50
N ILE A 469 10.39 -8.53 7.71
CA ILE A 469 11.25 -7.63 8.47
C ILE A 469 12.54 -8.35 8.89
N ALA A 470 12.45 -9.56 9.43
CA ALA A 470 13.61 -10.35 9.89
C ALA A 470 14.58 -10.73 8.75
N ASN A 471 14.09 -10.80 7.50
CA ASN A 471 14.92 -10.99 6.31
C ASN A 471 15.61 -9.70 5.86
N THR A 472 15.11 -8.53 6.27
CA THR A 472 15.64 -7.21 5.87
C THR A 472 16.57 -6.61 6.91
N VAL A 473 16.31 -6.87 8.20
CA VAL A 473 17.10 -6.37 9.33
C VAL A 473 17.43 -7.48 10.30
N ARG A 474 18.54 -7.33 11.05
CA ARG A 474 18.96 -8.30 12.07
C ARG A 474 17.85 -8.55 13.10
N GLY A 475 17.14 -7.50 13.52
CA GLY A 475 16.06 -7.59 14.48
C GLY A 475 16.51 -8.05 15.86
N PHE A 476 15.56 -8.51 16.67
CA PHE A 476 15.79 -8.94 18.06
C PHE A 476 14.82 -10.06 18.47
N PRO A 477 15.11 -10.78 19.56
CA PRO A 477 14.16 -11.70 20.20
C PRO A 477 12.85 -11.02 20.55
N ARG A 478 11.73 -11.73 20.35
CA ARG A 478 10.39 -11.27 20.76
C ARG A 478 10.46 -10.69 22.19
N PRO A 479 10.02 -9.45 22.44
CA PRO A 479 9.99 -8.89 23.79
C PRO A 479 8.96 -9.64 24.66
N LEU A 480 9.07 -9.54 25.98
CA LEU A 480 8.01 -10.04 26.85
C LEU A 480 6.75 -9.19 26.63
N LEU A 481 5.67 -9.86 26.23
CA LEU A 481 4.38 -9.24 26.00
C LEU A 481 3.40 -9.66 27.11
N ASP A 482 2.49 -8.76 27.49
CA ASP A 482 1.34 -9.09 28.34
C ASP A 482 0.05 -8.80 27.59
N ILE A 483 -0.58 -9.87 27.12
CA ILE A 483 -1.87 -9.83 26.42
C ILE A 483 -2.97 -10.45 27.29
N SER A 484 -2.77 -10.51 28.61
CA SER A 484 -3.76 -11.00 29.55
C SER A 484 -5.05 -10.19 29.52
N SER A 485 -6.17 -10.82 29.87
CA SER A 485 -7.44 -10.13 30.06
C SER A 485 -7.36 -8.99 31.08
N ALA A 486 -6.44 -9.06 32.05
CA ALA A 486 -6.21 -8.00 33.04
C ALA A 486 -5.64 -6.71 32.41
N VAL A 487 -4.72 -6.80 31.46
CA VAL A 487 -4.19 -5.63 30.73
C VAL A 487 -5.29 -4.97 29.89
N PHE A 488 -6.09 -5.77 29.18
CA PHE A 488 -7.23 -5.25 28.41
C PHE A 488 -8.31 -4.65 29.30
N ALA A 489 -8.67 -5.30 30.42
CA ALA A 489 -9.60 -4.77 31.40
C ALA A 489 -9.17 -3.39 31.90
N ARG A 490 -7.93 -3.27 32.38
CA ARG A 490 -7.37 -1.99 32.83
C ARG A 490 -7.37 -0.93 31.74
N THR A 491 -7.03 -1.31 30.51
CA THR A 491 -7.03 -0.38 29.35
C THR A 491 -8.43 0.18 29.12
N ILE A 492 -9.45 -0.68 29.16
CA ILE A 492 -10.85 -0.28 29.03
C ILE A 492 -11.30 0.58 30.21
N ASP A 493 -10.94 0.22 31.45
CA ASP A 493 -11.31 1.02 32.63
C ASP A 493 -10.77 2.46 32.53
N ILE A 494 -9.51 2.62 32.08
CA ILE A 494 -8.91 3.93 31.83
C ILE A 494 -9.65 4.66 30.70
N ALA A 495 -10.00 3.97 29.61
CA ALA A 495 -10.74 4.56 28.49
C ALA A 495 -12.11 5.12 28.91
N PHE A 496 -12.77 4.45 29.87
CA PHE A 496 -14.06 4.89 30.40
C PHE A 496 -13.93 5.83 31.61
N GLY A 497 -12.73 6.00 32.17
CA GLY A 497 -12.51 6.76 33.41
C GLY A 497 -13.16 6.14 34.66
N ARG A 498 -13.50 4.85 34.60
CA ARG A 498 -14.14 4.09 35.69
C ARG A 498 -13.94 2.59 35.49
N ASP A 499 -14.01 1.84 36.58
CA ASP A 499 -14.05 0.38 36.53
C ASP A 499 -15.31 -0.11 35.79
N ILE A 500 -15.12 -0.85 34.71
CA ILE A 500 -16.18 -1.62 34.05
C ILE A 500 -16.32 -2.94 34.79
N ARG A 501 -17.56 -3.27 35.20
CA ARG A 501 -17.87 -4.48 35.96
C ARG A 501 -18.86 -5.37 35.22
N PRO A 502 -18.57 -6.68 35.04
CA PRO A 502 -17.30 -7.36 35.33
C PRO A 502 -16.12 -6.80 34.51
N PRO A 503 -14.85 -7.11 34.85
CA PRO A 503 -13.69 -6.65 34.08
C PRO A 503 -13.82 -7.02 32.59
N PHE A 504 -13.37 -6.14 31.69
CA PHE A 504 -13.42 -6.42 30.25
C PHE A 504 -12.54 -7.62 29.88
N ASN A 505 -13.15 -8.65 29.29
CA ASN A 505 -12.44 -9.84 28.84
C ASN A 505 -12.42 -9.89 27.29
N PRO A 506 -11.25 -9.72 26.64
CA PRO A 506 -11.14 -9.77 25.19
C PRO A 506 -11.42 -11.16 24.61
N TYR A 507 -11.24 -12.23 25.40
CA TYR A 507 -11.32 -13.62 24.93
C TYR A 507 -12.72 -14.23 25.06
N GLY A 508 -13.68 -13.51 25.65
CA GLY A 508 -14.99 -14.06 26.01
C GLY A 508 -15.92 -14.35 24.83
N ASN A 509 -15.86 -13.56 23.76
CA ASN A 509 -16.68 -13.72 22.55
C ASN A 509 -16.10 -12.91 21.36
N SER A 510 -16.65 -13.10 20.16
CA SER A 510 -16.24 -12.38 18.95
C SER A 510 -16.29 -10.85 19.05
N ILE A 511 -17.33 -10.28 19.67
CA ILE A 511 -17.49 -8.81 19.77
C ILE A 511 -16.41 -8.24 20.68
N ASN A 512 -16.19 -8.85 21.85
CA ASN A 512 -15.13 -8.44 22.76
C ASN A 512 -13.75 -8.55 22.11
N PHE A 513 -13.52 -9.64 21.36
CA PHE A 513 -12.24 -9.84 20.68
C PHE A 513 -12.01 -8.80 19.58
N LEU A 514 -13.05 -8.45 18.79
CA LEU A 514 -12.97 -7.41 17.77
C LEU A 514 -12.74 -6.01 18.39
N ILE A 515 -13.41 -5.70 19.50
CA ILE A 515 -13.19 -4.45 20.25
C ILE A 515 -11.75 -4.37 20.76
N ALA A 516 -11.20 -5.47 21.28
CA ALA A 516 -9.80 -5.54 21.69
C ALA A 516 -8.85 -5.41 20.49
N SER A 517 -9.18 -6.06 19.37
CA SER A 517 -8.41 -6.03 18.13
C SER A 517 -8.34 -4.64 17.49
N TYR A 518 -9.37 -3.80 17.68
CA TYR A 518 -9.41 -2.39 17.23
C TYR A 518 -8.18 -1.58 17.68
N TYR A 519 -7.53 -2.00 18.77
CA TYR A 519 -6.30 -1.36 19.27
C TYR A 519 -5.06 -1.64 18.40
N MET A 520 -4.96 -2.82 17.78
CA MET A 520 -3.68 -3.28 17.24
C MET A 520 -3.36 -2.71 15.85
N PRO A 521 -4.11 -3.02 14.76
CA PRO A 521 -3.67 -2.66 13.41
C PRO A 521 -3.56 -1.14 13.19
N TYR A 522 -4.46 -0.35 13.80
CA TYR A 522 -4.39 1.11 13.71
C TYR A 522 -3.14 1.70 14.38
N THR A 523 -2.66 1.11 15.48
CA THR A 523 -1.42 1.56 16.12
C THR A 523 -0.21 1.26 15.22
N VAL A 524 -0.20 0.09 14.57
CA VAL A 524 0.89 -0.29 13.66
C VAL A 524 0.89 0.54 12.37
N LEU A 525 -0.27 0.70 11.72
CA LEU A 525 -0.35 1.46 10.46
C LEU A 525 0.09 2.91 10.66
N THR A 526 -0.30 3.54 11.77
CA THR A 526 0.10 4.95 12.02
C THR A 526 1.60 5.10 12.26
N GLY A 527 2.27 4.05 12.75
CA GLY A 527 3.73 3.99 12.80
C GLY A 527 4.37 3.90 11.42
N TYR A 528 3.82 3.08 10.51
CA TYR A 528 4.33 3.01 9.14
C TYR A 528 4.10 4.29 8.33
N VAL A 529 2.96 4.96 8.53
CA VAL A 529 2.70 6.27 7.92
C VAL A 529 3.76 7.30 8.34
N GLU A 530 4.15 7.32 9.63
CA GLU A 530 5.21 8.21 10.12
C GLU A 530 6.60 7.78 9.66
N ALA A 531 6.89 6.49 9.64
CA ALA A 531 8.21 5.99 9.26
C ALA A 531 8.52 6.29 7.79
N ASN A 532 7.53 6.15 6.90
CA ASN A 532 7.71 6.20 5.45
C ASN A 532 8.46 7.45 4.92
N PRO A 533 8.06 8.69 5.24
CA PRO A 533 8.78 9.89 4.77
C PRO A 533 10.23 9.98 5.25
N ASN A 534 10.56 9.24 6.32
CA ASN A 534 11.89 9.24 6.94
C ASN A 534 12.80 8.09 6.46
N LEU A 535 12.36 7.29 5.47
CA LEU A 535 13.16 6.22 4.89
C LEU A 535 13.95 6.69 3.67
N SER A 536 15.17 6.19 3.54
CA SER A 536 16.08 6.51 2.45
C SER A 536 16.15 5.40 1.41
N GLY A 537 16.37 4.15 1.83
CA GLY A 537 16.55 3.00 0.95
C GLY A 537 15.25 2.54 0.28
N SER A 538 15.31 2.26 -1.02
CA SER A 538 14.17 1.76 -1.82
C SER A 538 13.62 0.44 -1.27
N THR A 539 14.50 -0.50 -0.87
CA THR A 539 14.09 -1.77 -0.23
C THR A 539 13.27 -1.54 1.03
N PHE A 540 13.69 -0.60 1.90
CA PHE A 540 12.99 -0.28 3.14
C PHE A 540 11.63 0.38 2.86
N LYS A 541 11.59 1.30 1.90
CA LYS A 541 10.34 1.95 1.46
C LYS A 541 9.36 0.94 0.84
N ALA A 542 9.83 0.01 0.01
CA ALA A 542 9.01 -1.04 -0.57
C ALA A 542 8.40 -1.92 0.53
N LEU A 543 9.23 -2.38 1.47
CA LEU A 543 8.78 -3.18 2.60
C LEU A 543 7.75 -2.43 3.45
N VAL A 544 8.02 -1.18 3.85
CA VAL A 544 7.09 -0.38 4.66
C VAL A 544 5.79 -0.10 3.92
N ALA A 545 5.79 0.15 2.61
CA ALA A 545 4.56 0.30 1.84
C ALA A 545 3.73 -0.99 1.82
N GLY A 546 4.38 -2.15 1.59
CA GLY A 546 3.70 -3.45 1.62
C GLY A 546 3.09 -3.77 2.98
N LEU A 547 3.83 -3.49 4.07
CA LEU A 547 3.36 -3.67 5.45
C LEU A 547 2.21 -2.70 5.78
N LEU A 548 2.33 -1.43 5.41
CA LEU A 548 1.31 -0.41 5.61
C LEU A 548 -0.01 -0.79 4.94
N GLY A 549 0.04 -1.26 3.69
CA GLY A 549 -1.14 -1.74 2.98
C GLY A 549 -1.87 -2.85 3.75
N VAL A 550 -1.15 -3.86 4.23
CA VAL A 550 -1.78 -4.95 5.00
C VAL A 550 -2.34 -4.47 6.34
N LYS A 551 -1.62 -3.63 7.10
CA LYS A 551 -2.13 -3.11 8.40
C LYS A 551 -3.37 -2.25 8.23
N ALA A 552 -3.40 -1.42 7.21
CA ALA A 552 -4.55 -0.60 6.90
C ALA A 552 -5.74 -1.45 6.42
N GLY A 553 -5.50 -2.49 5.62
CA GLY A 553 -6.54 -3.46 5.27
C GLY A 553 -7.13 -4.16 6.49
N GLN A 554 -6.27 -4.60 7.43
CA GLN A 554 -6.71 -5.26 8.67
C GLN A 554 -7.55 -4.33 9.55
N ASP A 555 -7.12 -3.07 9.68
CA ASP A 555 -7.90 -2.04 10.36
C ASP A 555 -9.27 -1.84 9.68
N GLY A 556 -9.29 -1.70 8.35
CA GLY A 556 -10.53 -1.57 7.57
C GLY A 556 -11.50 -2.73 7.78
N VAL A 557 -11.00 -3.97 7.80
CA VAL A 557 -11.81 -5.17 8.08
C VAL A 557 -12.40 -5.13 9.49
N ILE A 558 -11.59 -4.88 10.51
CA ILE A 558 -12.07 -4.80 11.91
C ILE A 558 -13.11 -3.69 12.05
N ARG A 559 -12.83 -2.51 11.50
CA ARG A 559 -13.74 -1.36 11.54
C ARG A 559 -15.04 -1.68 10.81
N ALA A 560 -15.03 -2.35 9.67
CA ALA A 560 -16.25 -2.77 8.98
C ALA A 560 -17.11 -3.70 9.84
N LEU A 561 -16.50 -4.72 10.46
CA LEU A 561 -17.20 -5.68 11.32
C LEU A 561 -17.79 -5.01 12.57
N LEU A 562 -17.07 -4.07 13.17
CA LEU A 562 -17.55 -3.30 14.32
C LEU A 562 -18.61 -2.26 13.90
N TYR A 563 -18.46 -1.62 12.73
CA TYR A 563 -19.39 -0.59 12.23
C TYR A 563 -20.79 -1.14 11.95
N GLN A 564 -20.86 -2.36 11.43
CA GLN A 564 -22.11 -3.12 11.29
C GLN A 564 -22.84 -3.35 12.62
N ARG A 565 -22.07 -3.40 13.71
CA ARG A 565 -22.55 -3.73 15.06
C ARG A 565 -22.51 -2.52 15.99
N ARG A 566 -22.25 -1.30 15.47
CA ARG A 566 -21.97 -0.11 16.29
C ARG A 566 -23.05 0.20 17.33
N ASP A 567 -24.31 -0.11 17.02
CA ASP A 567 -25.46 0.12 17.91
C ASP A 567 -25.78 -1.08 18.81
N THR A 568 -25.11 -2.23 18.58
CA THR A 568 -25.25 -3.42 19.43
C THR A 568 -24.63 -3.17 20.78
N ARG A 569 -25.34 -3.56 21.84
CA ARG A 569 -24.83 -3.50 23.21
C ARG A 569 -23.96 -4.71 23.51
N VAL A 570 -22.79 -4.45 24.07
CA VAL A 570 -21.84 -5.48 24.49
C VAL A 570 -22.28 -5.98 25.86
N GLU A 571 -22.78 -7.21 25.91
CA GLU A 571 -23.13 -7.87 27.16
C GLU A 571 -21.87 -8.26 27.94
N PRO A 572 -21.86 -8.14 29.28
CA PRO A 572 -22.93 -7.66 30.17
C PRO A 572 -22.89 -6.14 30.48
N TYR A 573 -22.10 -5.36 29.73
CA TYR A 573 -21.79 -3.97 30.09
C TYR A 573 -22.92 -2.99 29.80
N ASN A 574 -23.88 -3.37 28.94
CA ASN A 574 -24.95 -2.50 28.45
C ASN A 574 -24.40 -1.21 27.78
N ILE A 575 -23.21 -1.29 27.18
CA ILE A 575 -22.51 -0.21 26.46
C ILE A 575 -22.44 -0.60 24.98
N THR A 576 -22.64 0.33 24.06
CA THR A 576 -22.63 0.00 22.63
C THR A 576 -21.22 -0.23 22.10
N VAL A 577 -21.08 -1.03 21.05
CA VAL A 577 -19.81 -1.21 20.33
C VAL A 577 -19.23 0.14 19.89
N GLY A 578 -20.07 1.04 19.37
CA GLY A 578 -19.66 2.38 18.96
C GLY A 578 -19.07 3.19 20.11
N GLU A 579 -19.68 3.13 21.30
CA GLU A 579 -19.15 3.82 22.48
C GLU A 579 -17.79 3.25 22.91
N PHE A 580 -17.62 1.92 22.93
CA PHE A 580 -16.30 1.31 23.17
C PHE A 580 -15.23 1.84 22.22
N THR A 581 -15.51 1.86 20.91
CA THR A 581 -14.54 2.33 19.92
C THR A 581 -14.18 3.81 20.10
N ASN A 582 -15.17 4.65 20.44
CA ASN A 582 -14.92 6.07 20.73
C ASN A 582 -14.01 6.25 21.94
N ARG A 583 -14.31 5.56 23.06
CA ARG A 583 -13.48 5.62 24.27
C ARG A 583 -12.06 5.13 24.04
N ILE A 584 -11.88 4.08 23.24
CA ILE A 584 -10.55 3.57 22.90
C ILE A 584 -9.77 4.59 22.04
N SER A 585 -10.42 5.20 21.04
CA SER A 585 -9.79 6.25 20.21
C SER A 585 -9.41 7.48 21.05
N GLU A 586 -10.31 7.95 21.93
CA GLU A 586 -10.05 9.03 22.88
C GLU A 586 -8.84 8.72 23.76
N LEU A 587 -8.79 7.51 24.33
CA LEU A 587 -7.67 7.04 25.14
C LEU A 587 -6.35 7.09 24.35
N ARG A 588 -6.31 6.56 23.13
CA ARG A 588 -5.08 6.56 22.31
C ARG A 588 -4.60 7.96 21.97
N ASN A 589 -5.52 8.90 21.72
CA ASN A 589 -5.17 10.31 21.52
C ASN A 589 -4.58 10.93 22.79
N THR A 590 -5.22 10.69 23.94
CA THR A 590 -4.74 11.18 25.25
C THR A 590 -3.36 10.62 25.60
N LEU A 591 -3.16 9.31 25.45
CA LEU A 591 -1.87 8.67 25.72
C LEU A 591 -0.78 9.14 24.74
N GLY A 592 -1.11 9.30 23.46
CA GLY A 592 -0.16 9.76 22.45
C GLY A 592 0.35 11.19 22.71
N ARG A 593 -0.52 12.07 23.23
CA ARG A 593 -0.24 13.51 23.48
C ARG A 593 0.09 14.29 22.19
N GLY A 594 -0.44 13.83 21.06
CA GLY A 594 -0.20 14.39 19.72
C GLY A 594 -1.43 15.01 19.07
N GLY A 595 -2.47 15.32 19.85
CA GLY A 595 -3.78 15.75 19.35
C GLY A 595 -4.64 14.60 18.83
N VAL A 596 -5.66 14.92 18.04
CA VAL A 596 -6.55 13.93 17.43
C VAL A 596 -5.85 13.27 16.25
N LYS A 597 -5.45 12.01 16.43
CA LYS A 597 -4.88 11.13 15.39
C LYS A 597 -5.67 9.85 15.22
N GLU A 598 -6.88 9.86 15.74
CA GLU A 598 -7.87 8.81 15.59
C GLU A 598 -9.25 9.30 16.01
N GLU A 599 -10.28 8.89 15.29
CA GLU A 599 -11.65 8.96 15.78
C GLU A 599 -12.29 7.56 15.82
N GLY A 600 -13.24 7.37 16.72
CA GLY A 600 -14.02 6.13 16.80
C GLY A 600 -15.03 6.00 15.65
N LEU A 601 -15.98 5.08 15.80
CA LEU A 601 -16.93 4.74 14.75
C LEU A 601 -18.15 5.67 14.68
N ILE A 602 -18.45 6.43 15.73
CA ILE A 602 -19.65 7.29 15.82
C ILE A 602 -19.30 8.67 16.36
N ASN A 603 -20.18 9.65 16.18
CA ASN A 603 -20.09 11.00 16.78
C ASN A 603 -18.74 11.69 16.50
N VAL A 604 -18.24 11.55 15.28
CA VAL A 604 -16.95 12.09 14.86
C VAL A 604 -16.94 13.61 14.74
N THR A 605 -15.77 14.20 14.97
CA THR A 605 -15.59 15.65 14.98
C THR A 605 -14.92 16.19 13.72
N THR A 606 -14.13 15.35 13.05
CA THR A 606 -13.43 15.68 11.81
C THR A 606 -14.39 15.59 10.64
N SER A 607 -14.43 16.64 9.80
CA SER A 607 -15.18 16.62 8.56
C SER A 607 -14.45 15.78 7.51
N LEU A 608 -15.15 14.87 6.84
CA LEU A 608 -14.59 14.08 5.75
C LEU A 608 -14.54 14.91 4.46
N GLY A 609 -13.33 15.28 4.04
CA GLY A 609 -13.00 15.61 2.65
C GLY A 609 -13.75 16.77 1.99
N VAL A 610 -14.70 17.45 2.63
CA VAL A 610 -15.44 18.60 2.09
C VAL A 610 -15.46 19.73 3.10
N GLY A 611 -14.45 20.61 3.04
CA GLY A 611 -14.48 21.97 3.61
C GLY A 611 -15.18 22.19 4.97
N GLY A 612 -14.99 21.31 5.97
CA GLY A 612 -15.62 21.47 7.28
C GLY A 612 -17.04 20.89 7.42
N ILE A 613 -17.62 20.26 6.39
CA ILE A 613 -18.94 19.64 6.45
C ILE A 613 -18.84 18.28 7.16
N ARG A 614 -19.60 18.12 8.24
CA ARG A 614 -19.83 16.81 8.88
C ARG A 614 -20.82 16.04 8.03
N VAL A 615 -20.35 15.03 7.31
CA VAL A 615 -21.16 14.37 6.29
C VAL A 615 -21.73 13.00 6.69
N SER A 616 -21.29 12.45 7.82
CA SER A 616 -21.85 11.21 8.38
C SER A 616 -21.85 11.25 9.91
N THR A 617 -22.81 10.56 10.52
CA THR A 617 -22.83 10.30 11.97
C THR A 617 -21.84 9.22 12.39
N GLY A 618 -21.23 8.51 11.43
CA GLY A 618 -20.23 7.49 11.67
C GLY A 618 -18.98 7.59 10.81
N ASN A 619 -18.01 6.73 11.09
CA ASN A 619 -16.65 6.83 10.58
C ASN A 619 -15.98 5.45 10.47
N VAL A 620 -16.11 4.85 9.29
CA VAL A 620 -15.57 3.51 9.02
C VAL A 620 -14.05 3.52 8.87
N LEU A 621 -13.41 4.63 8.47
CA LEU A 621 -11.96 4.78 8.42
C LEU A 621 -11.52 6.12 8.99
N SER A 622 -10.66 6.10 10.00
CA SER A 622 -10.16 7.31 10.65
C SER A 622 -8.99 7.92 9.87
N ALA A 623 -9.18 9.17 9.43
CA ALA A 623 -8.22 9.94 8.64
C ALA A 623 -8.32 11.44 8.96
N ASN A 624 -7.33 12.22 8.52
CA ASN A 624 -7.30 13.68 8.73
C ASN A 624 -8.31 14.42 7.83
N ILE A 625 -8.30 15.75 7.88
CA ILE A 625 -9.20 16.62 7.10
C ILE A 625 -9.13 16.39 5.58
N ASP A 626 -7.95 16.02 5.09
CA ASP A 626 -7.69 15.67 3.68
C ASP A 626 -7.89 14.17 3.41
N SER A 627 -8.48 13.45 4.37
CA SER A 627 -8.72 12.01 4.31
C SER A 627 -7.45 11.21 4.08
N LEU A 628 -6.35 11.63 4.72
CA LEU A 628 -5.09 10.89 4.79
C LEU A 628 -4.95 10.19 6.14
N SER A 629 -4.42 8.97 6.14
CA SER A 629 -4.11 8.25 7.38
C SER A 629 -3.12 9.04 8.24
N TYR A 630 -3.30 9.01 9.57
CA TYR A 630 -2.44 9.72 10.50
C TYR A 630 -1.08 9.03 10.69
N GLY A 631 -0.04 9.82 10.98
CA GLY A 631 1.26 9.32 11.43
C GLY A 631 1.43 9.46 12.95
N ARG A 632 1.94 8.43 13.62
CA ARG A 632 2.38 8.48 15.02
C ARG A 632 3.87 8.19 15.13
N THR A 633 4.58 9.06 15.82
CA THR A 633 6.01 8.91 16.13
C THR A 633 6.23 7.71 17.06
N PRO A 634 7.46 7.17 17.10
CA PRO A 634 7.80 6.11 18.05
C PRO A 634 7.48 6.45 19.51
N ALA A 635 7.70 7.70 19.95
CA ALA A 635 7.36 8.13 21.31
C ALA A 635 5.85 8.08 21.57
N GLU A 636 5.02 8.59 20.64
CA GLU A 636 3.56 8.49 20.74
C GLU A 636 3.11 7.02 20.83
N ILE A 637 3.69 6.14 20.02
CA ILE A 637 3.39 4.71 20.02
C ILE A 637 3.76 4.07 21.36
N LEU A 638 4.96 4.32 21.90
CA LEU A 638 5.39 3.76 23.19
C LEU A 638 4.47 4.20 24.33
N ARG A 639 4.10 5.48 24.39
CA ARG A 639 3.14 5.98 25.39
C ARG A 639 1.80 5.24 25.36
N ILE A 640 1.34 4.92 24.14
CA ILE A 640 0.10 4.19 23.88
C ILE A 640 0.27 2.74 24.33
N VAL A 641 1.22 1.99 23.78
CA VAL A 641 1.36 0.54 24.04
C VAL A 641 1.85 0.21 25.45
N TYR A 642 2.50 1.17 26.14
CA TYR A 642 2.81 1.05 27.56
C TYR A 642 1.61 1.38 28.46
N GLY A 643 0.58 2.03 27.93
CA GLY A 643 -0.63 2.42 28.67
C GLY A 643 -0.39 3.50 29.74
N THR A 644 0.79 4.12 29.78
CA THR A 644 1.19 5.06 30.84
C THR A 644 1.14 6.53 30.41
N GLY A 645 1.03 6.81 29.11
CA GLY A 645 1.16 8.16 28.57
C GLY A 645 2.60 8.69 28.63
N ASN A 646 3.58 7.83 28.95
CA ASN A 646 4.99 8.16 29.07
C ASN A 646 5.87 7.06 28.44
N GLU A 647 6.59 7.41 27.38
CA GLU A 647 7.50 6.55 26.61
C GLU A 647 8.67 6.01 27.43
N ARG A 648 8.95 6.58 28.61
CA ARG A 648 9.97 6.12 29.57
C ARG A 648 9.46 5.14 30.62
N ARG A 649 8.15 4.86 30.63
CA ARG A 649 7.54 4.00 31.64
C ARG A 649 6.87 2.80 30.98
N PRO A 650 7.61 1.71 30.77
CA PRO A 650 7.05 0.42 30.35
C PRO A 650 5.86 -0.02 31.19
N GLY A 651 4.97 -0.80 30.57
CA GLY A 651 3.71 -1.22 31.16
C GLY A 651 2.78 -1.85 30.11
N ALA A 652 1.55 -2.14 30.53
CA ALA A 652 0.49 -2.72 29.68
C ALA A 652 1.03 -3.86 28.78
N PHE A 653 1.02 -3.69 27.47
CA PHE A 653 1.41 -4.73 26.52
C PHE A 653 2.90 -5.07 26.52
N PHE A 654 3.75 -4.18 27.04
CA PHE A 654 5.20 -4.34 27.11
C PHE A 654 5.69 -4.08 28.54
N PRO A 655 5.48 -5.02 29.48
CA PRO A 655 5.83 -4.83 30.90
C PRO A 655 7.31 -4.54 31.13
N ASN A 656 8.20 -5.11 30.31
CA ASN A 656 9.65 -4.90 30.38
C ASN A 656 10.17 -3.91 29.33
N GLY A 657 9.27 -3.25 28.59
CA GLY A 657 9.61 -2.32 27.52
C GLY A 657 9.77 -2.98 26.16
N ALA A 658 9.68 -2.15 25.13
CA ALA A 658 9.94 -2.52 23.75
C ALA A 658 11.45 -2.55 23.47
N ASN A 659 11.83 -3.37 22.48
CA ASN A 659 13.22 -3.60 22.08
C ASN A 659 13.62 -2.74 20.87
N GLY A 660 14.93 -2.74 20.56
CA GLY A 660 15.51 -2.01 19.44
C GLY A 660 15.96 -0.59 19.82
N ARG A 661 16.87 -0.03 19.03
CA ARG A 661 17.61 1.18 19.42
C ARG A 661 16.70 2.38 19.74
N ILE A 662 15.69 2.63 18.90
CA ILE A 662 14.74 3.75 19.11
C ILE A 662 14.00 3.57 20.43
N ALA A 663 13.49 2.37 20.72
CA ALA A 663 12.75 2.11 21.93
C ALA A 663 13.63 2.26 23.18
N THR A 664 14.86 1.74 23.15
CA THR A 664 15.80 1.84 24.26
C THR A 664 16.24 3.28 24.53
N ILE A 665 16.49 4.09 23.50
CA ILE A 665 16.85 5.51 23.67
C ILE A 665 15.69 6.31 24.26
N LEU A 666 14.47 6.08 23.78
CA LEU A 666 13.28 6.79 24.29
C LEU A 666 12.88 6.34 25.69
N SER A 667 13.21 5.11 26.06
CA SER A 667 12.90 4.56 27.38
C SER A 667 13.93 4.93 28.46
N ALA A 668 15.09 5.45 28.07
CA ALA A 668 16.11 6.03 28.96
C ALA A 668 15.74 7.46 29.38
#